data_AF-A0A532UVS4-F1
#
_entry.id   AF-A0A532UVS4-F1
#
_cell.length_a   1.000
_cell.length_b   1.000
_cell.length_c   1.000
_cell.angle_alpha   90.00
_cell.angle_beta   90.00
_cell.angle_gamma   90.00
#
_symmetry.space_group_name_H-M   'P 1'
#
loop_
_entity.id
_entity.type
_entity.pdbx_description
1 polymer ?
#
loop_
_entity_poly.entity_id
_entity_poly.type
_entity_poly.pdbx_seq_one_letter_code
_entity_poly.pdbx_strand_id
1 'polypeptide(L)'
;MAAFLYLPDPYNIGLLPLVVGWIILPFTRRHSIGRYTGTVILQFGLLLVFSAAVLPFIIAWSARIHELSLLSTIFTPLLSWGLTAVGIAVNFADGTLQLSTFEDVISQSLSSEKVLPLPLILFTALWSMFIVLRSEHSRLERLVFFWIISFSYTFCRYAILFLVTIERVNPSWYWDPLMILVSLVPLVALTKEPDDLPSKRTPSNQSTRAGKTPRWSFFMGLAFGISIIFAFSFRDPGKPSYGSVLINEHGSDWEWTTEPLDTVNFSEKTTYNYYCLAQFLDYFYQVDANFEPLSTERLKNVDVLILKTPTQAFNDEEIAAVVEFVERGGGLWVIGDHTNVFGSSSYLNPLLKRFGLKLNYDSTHDLQTGKLSLYRKPSIFAHPTVQHLPHYLFATSCTISAPWRADGAIIGYGLRSDKLDYSQKNFFPDRSRKLFDNGFGIFLQQAALNFGKGRILLYTDSTTFSNFFTFIKGKPELILGSISWLNRTNYLGWIKSVALVTAILFLLAIILTSRWNGASFAGMLLGLIISTWSVQTISIKTYPLPEPTKDVPWVNFEREHSGYFLPTLRLAEKGDKSYLTFFVWTQRVGAVPREMDDLSEAAAQKYPMVMIDPAAPFTDVERRELQRYLQRGGKLLLINSADNIPEAANQLLMEYGVELIVHPVLSDFVSTLTLAGRQFPLVIDGEYSSIRGGTPFLKSDQGDVIGVTLPVGKGKIWVFSCGHLFRNEFMGHTTVTPDEGLKALYRIEFDLIRDLIFQTEAESLGEIQKTKNDNLSDEADGGQTTDPVMPFGGMN
;
A
#
# COMPACT_ATOMS: atom_id res chain seq x y z
N MET A 1 -28.20 1.52 -14.89
CA MET A 1 -27.35 0.71 -15.79
C MET A 1 -25.98 1.33 -15.96
N ALA A 2 -25.82 2.55 -16.48
CA ALA A 2 -24.51 3.22 -16.56
C ALA A 2 -23.77 3.25 -15.20
N ALA A 3 -24.45 3.63 -14.11
CA ALA A 3 -23.88 3.63 -12.76
C ALA A 3 -23.31 2.26 -12.30
N PHE A 4 -23.89 1.15 -12.75
CA PHE A 4 -23.43 -0.20 -12.40
C PHE A 4 -22.10 -0.54 -13.10
N LEU A 5 -21.88 0.01 -14.29
CA LEU A 5 -20.63 -0.15 -15.04
C LEU A 5 -19.51 0.74 -14.50
N TYR A 6 -19.85 1.87 -13.86
CA TYR A 6 -18.87 2.87 -13.41
C TYR A 6 -18.51 2.78 -11.92
N LEU A 7 -19.42 2.33 -11.05
CA LEU A 7 -19.07 2.08 -9.67
C LEU A 7 -18.41 0.70 -9.56
N PRO A 8 -17.27 0.57 -8.90
CA PRO A 8 -16.65 -0.72 -8.65
C PRO A 8 -17.35 -1.46 -7.52
N ASP A 9 -17.10 -2.77 -7.44
CA ASP A 9 -17.45 -3.60 -6.29
C ASP A 9 -16.79 -3.05 -5.00
N PRO A 10 -17.48 -3.06 -3.83
CA PRO A 10 -18.86 -3.47 -3.57
C PRO A 10 -19.91 -2.36 -3.78
N TYR A 11 -19.53 -1.18 -4.26
CA TYR A 11 -20.42 -0.02 -4.35
C TYR A 11 -21.51 -0.15 -5.42
N ASN A 12 -21.34 -1.05 -6.38
CA ASN A 12 -22.32 -1.34 -7.43
C ASN A 12 -23.33 -2.46 -7.09
N ILE A 13 -23.09 -3.26 -6.05
CA ILE A 13 -23.89 -4.46 -5.75
C ILE A 13 -25.38 -4.10 -5.59
N GLY A 14 -25.69 -2.98 -4.92
CA GLY A 14 -27.07 -2.54 -4.73
C GLY A 14 -27.79 -2.06 -6.00
N LEU A 15 -27.04 -1.65 -7.03
CA LEU A 15 -27.62 -1.13 -8.27
C LEU A 15 -28.27 -2.22 -9.12
N LEU A 16 -27.79 -3.46 -9.06
CA LEU A 16 -28.35 -4.56 -9.83
C LEU A 16 -29.76 -4.94 -9.34
N PRO A 17 -30.00 -5.23 -8.04
CA PRO A 17 -31.35 -5.44 -7.52
C PRO A 17 -32.26 -4.22 -7.76
N LEU A 18 -31.75 -2.99 -7.66
CA LEU A 18 -32.53 -1.79 -8.00
C LEU A 18 -33.09 -1.83 -9.43
N VAL A 19 -32.23 -2.13 -10.40
CA VAL A 19 -32.63 -2.23 -11.82
C VAL A 19 -33.59 -3.39 -12.05
N VAL A 20 -33.28 -4.56 -11.48
CA VAL A 20 -34.14 -5.76 -11.61
C VAL A 20 -35.52 -5.51 -11.01
N GLY A 21 -35.60 -4.93 -9.81
CA GLY A 21 -36.86 -4.56 -9.18
C GLY A 21 -37.66 -3.55 -10.02
N TRP A 22 -37.00 -2.54 -10.58
CA TRP A 22 -37.60 -1.55 -11.49
C TRP A 22 -38.15 -2.18 -12.77
N ILE A 23 -37.47 -3.16 -13.35
CA ILE A 23 -37.93 -3.87 -14.55
C ILE A 23 -39.13 -4.74 -14.21
N ILE A 24 -39.11 -5.48 -13.11
CA ILE A 24 -40.18 -6.43 -12.73
C ILE A 24 -41.49 -5.68 -12.40
N LEU A 25 -41.41 -4.56 -11.69
CA LEU A 25 -42.58 -3.83 -11.15
C LEU A 25 -43.66 -3.47 -12.19
N PRO A 26 -43.34 -2.94 -13.39
CA PRO A 26 -44.31 -2.70 -14.46
C PRO A 26 -44.97 -3.96 -15.02
N PHE A 27 -44.20 -5.03 -15.22
CA PHE A 27 -44.69 -6.28 -15.84
C PHE A 27 -45.54 -7.12 -14.88
N THR A 28 -45.36 -6.95 -13.58
CA THR A 28 -46.09 -7.70 -12.56
C THR A 28 -47.25 -6.93 -11.93
N ARG A 29 -47.63 -5.77 -12.49
CA ARG A 29 -48.74 -4.94 -11.98
C ARG A 29 -50.06 -5.70 -11.77
N ARG A 30 -50.30 -6.79 -12.50
CA ARG A 30 -51.51 -7.63 -12.42
C ARG A 30 -51.37 -8.87 -11.51
N HIS A 31 -50.16 -9.27 -11.11
CA HIS A 31 -49.92 -10.44 -10.27
C HIS A 31 -49.39 -10.03 -8.90
N SER A 32 -50.13 -10.35 -7.84
CA SER A 32 -49.79 -9.97 -6.45
C SER A 32 -48.39 -10.42 -6.03
N ILE A 33 -48.02 -11.66 -6.37
CA ILE A 33 -46.71 -12.25 -6.08
C ILE A 33 -45.62 -11.48 -6.81
N GLY A 34 -45.73 -11.28 -8.12
CA GLY A 34 -44.70 -10.58 -8.88
C GLY A 34 -44.54 -9.11 -8.46
N ARG A 35 -45.62 -8.43 -8.03
CA ARG A 35 -45.54 -7.07 -7.50
C ARG A 35 -44.82 -7.03 -6.15
N TYR A 36 -45.10 -8.01 -5.28
CA TYR A 36 -44.41 -8.16 -4.00
C TYR A 36 -42.92 -8.43 -4.22
N THR A 37 -42.57 -9.42 -5.05
CA THR A 37 -41.19 -9.78 -5.39
C THR A 37 -40.42 -8.59 -5.98
N GLY A 38 -41.00 -7.88 -6.96
CA GLY A 38 -40.36 -6.69 -7.55
C GLY A 38 -40.14 -5.56 -6.54
N THR A 39 -41.07 -5.38 -5.59
CA THR A 39 -40.94 -4.36 -4.53
C THR A 39 -39.85 -4.73 -3.52
N VAL A 40 -39.77 -6.01 -3.11
CA VAL A 40 -38.74 -6.51 -2.19
C VAL A 40 -37.35 -6.37 -2.80
N ILE A 41 -37.18 -6.76 -4.06
CA ILE A 41 -35.90 -6.65 -4.77
C ILE A 41 -35.47 -5.17 -4.87
N LEU A 42 -36.41 -4.27 -5.17
CA LEU A 42 -36.13 -2.84 -5.23
C LEU A 42 -35.71 -2.27 -3.86
N GLN A 43 -36.42 -2.64 -2.79
CA GLN A 43 -36.06 -2.23 -1.42
C GLN A 43 -34.69 -2.77 -1.00
N PHE A 44 -34.40 -4.04 -1.31
CA PHE A 44 -33.09 -4.64 -1.05
C PHE A 44 -31.97 -3.89 -1.78
N GLY A 45 -32.17 -3.55 -3.05
CA GLY A 45 -31.21 -2.75 -3.80
C GLY A 45 -31.01 -1.34 -3.22
N LEU A 46 -32.09 -0.66 -2.81
CA LEU A 46 -32.01 0.65 -2.14
C LEU A 46 -31.15 0.58 -0.87
N LEU A 47 -31.37 -0.45 -0.04
CA LEU A 47 -30.62 -0.65 1.19
C LEU A 47 -29.12 -0.83 0.91
N LEU A 48 -28.78 -1.67 -0.06
CA LEU A 48 -27.38 -1.90 -0.44
C LEU A 48 -26.71 -0.65 -1.00
N VAL A 49 -27.40 0.16 -1.80
CA VAL A 49 -26.87 1.45 -2.28
C VAL A 49 -26.66 2.43 -1.13
N PHE A 50 -27.58 2.49 -0.18
CA PHE A 50 -27.41 3.34 1.00
C PHE A 50 -26.21 2.87 1.85
N SER A 51 -26.09 1.57 2.09
CA SER A 51 -24.93 0.99 2.80
C SER A 51 -23.62 1.37 2.12
N ALA A 52 -23.55 1.20 0.79
CA ALA A 52 -22.40 1.58 -0.01
C ALA A 52 -22.07 3.08 0.09
N ALA A 53 -23.08 3.95 0.16
CA ALA A 53 -22.89 5.40 0.27
C ALA A 53 -22.40 5.83 1.67
N VAL A 54 -22.81 5.14 2.74
CA VAL A 54 -22.44 5.47 4.12
C VAL A 54 -21.14 4.79 4.57
N LEU A 55 -20.77 3.69 3.94
CA LEU A 55 -19.58 2.89 4.29
C LEU A 55 -18.29 3.70 4.40
N PRO A 56 -17.91 4.60 3.46
CA PRO A 56 -16.68 5.38 3.58
C PRO A 56 -16.64 6.26 4.83
N PHE A 57 -17.79 6.81 5.23
CA PHE A 57 -17.90 7.61 6.46
C PHE A 57 -17.67 6.75 7.70
N ILE A 58 -18.27 5.55 7.76
CA ILE A 58 -18.09 4.65 8.91
C ILE A 58 -16.64 4.18 8.99
N ILE A 59 -16.01 3.83 7.87
CA ILE A 59 -14.58 3.47 7.84
C ILE A 59 -13.72 4.62 8.37
N ALA A 60 -13.97 5.85 7.91
CA ALA A 60 -13.25 7.03 8.38
C ALA A 60 -13.47 7.31 9.87
N TRP A 61 -14.66 7.01 10.40
CA TRP A 61 -15.01 7.12 11.82
C TRP A 61 -14.32 6.05 12.65
N SER A 62 -14.43 4.78 12.28
CA SER A 62 -13.78 3.66 12.95
C SER A 62 -12.26 3.81 12.95
N ALA A 63 -11.67 4.39 11.89
CA ALA A 63 -10.22 4.64 11.83
C ALA A 63 -9.68 5.69 12.82
N ARG A 64 -10.56 6.45 13.48
CA ARG A 64 -10.19 7.54 14.40
C ARG A 64 -10.73 7.35 15.81
N ILE A 65 -11.85 6.65 15.95
CA ILE A 65 -12.54 6.45 17.22
C ILE A 65 -12.52 4.95 17.55
N HIS A 66 -11.52 4.57 18.34
CA HIS A 66 -11.35 3.22 18.86
C HIS A 66 -11.90 3.08 20.27
N GLU A 67 -11.43 3.94 21.17
CA GLU A 67 -11.86 3.94 22.55
C GLU A 67 -13.18 4.71 22.70
N LEU A 68 -14.19 4.02 23.20
CA LEU A 68 -15.49 4.62 23.50
C LEU A 68 -15.55 4.99 24.99
N SER A 69 -14.67 5.89 25.45
CA SER A 69 -14.47 6.20 26.87
C SER A 69 -15.77 6.49 27.65
N LEU A 70 -16.66 7.28 27.08
CA LEU A 70 -17.95 7.59 27.72
C LEU A 70 -18.86 6.36 27.82
N LEU A 71 -18.88 5.51 26.78
CA LEU A 71 -19.64 4.26 26.82
C LEU A 71 -18.98 3.26 27.76
N SER A 72 -17.65 3.16 27.80
CA SER A 72 -16.94 2.23 28.68
C SER A 72 -17.13 2.55 30.16
N THR A 73 -17.15 3.83 30.54
CA THR A 73 -17.46 4.22 31.93
C THR A 73 -18.83 3.72 32.39
N ILE A 74 -19.81 3.67 31.50
CA ILE A 74 -21.17 3.21 31.81
C ILE A 74 -21.30 1.68 31.65
N PHE A 75 -20.71 1.11 30.60
CA PHE A 75 -20.93 -0.27 30.19
C PHE A 75 -20.11 -1.26 30.99
N THR A 76 -18.85 -0.92 31.29
CA THR A 76 -17.93 -1.84 31.96
C THR A 76 -18.44 -2.22 33.36
N PRO A 77 -18.96 -1.29 34.20
CA PRO A 77 -19.57 -1.66 35.48
C PRO A 77 -20.83 -2.51 35.33
N LEU A 78 -21.71 -2.18 34.37
CA LEU A 78 -22.94 -2.95 34.11
C LEU A 78 -22.61 -4.38 33.67
N LEU A 79 -21.59 -4.55 32.83
CA LEU A 79 -21.17 -5.86 32.35
C LEU A 79 -20.50 -6.68 33.45
N SER A 80 -19.63 -6.06 34.26
CA SER A 80 -19.05 -6.71 35.44
C SER A 80 -20.15 -7.18 36.39
N TRP A 81 -21.17 -6.35 36.66
CA TRP A 81 -22.32 -6.75 37.48
C TRP A 81 -23.10 -7.93 36.86
N GLY A 82 -23.41 -7.86 35.56
CA GLY A 82 -24.13 -8.92 34.86
C GLY A 82 -23.38 -10.25 34.82
N LEU A 83 -22.07 -10.22 34.56
CA LEU A 83 -21.23 -11.42 34.55
C LEU A 83 -21.05 -12.01 35.95
N THR A 84 -20.89 -11.16 36.97
CA THR A 84 -20.81 -11.59 38.37
C THR A 84 -22.11 -12.23 38.84
N ALA A 85 -23.27 -11.70 38.41
CA ALA A 85 -24.56 -12.28 38.73
C ALA A 85 -24.77 -13.69 38.16
N VAL A 86 -24.05 -14.05 37.09
CA VAL A 86 -24.05 -15.39 36.47
C VAL A 86 -22.89 -16.27 37.00
N GLY A 87 -22.15 -15.79 38.01
CA GLY A 87 -21.10 -16.55 38.69
C GLY A 87 -19.70 -16.38 38.10
N ILE A 88 -19.48 -15.38 37.24
CA ILE A 88 -18.18 -15.12 36.61
C ILE A 88 -17.51 -13.94 37.30
N ALA A 89 -16.42 -14.21 38.02
CA ALA A 89 -15.71 -13.20 38.80
C ALA A 89 -14.91 -12.22 37.90
N VAL A 90 -15.54 -11.11 37.52
CA VAL A 90 -14.94 -10.09 36.65
C VAL A 90 -14.89 -8.75 37.39
N ASN A 91 -13.69 -8.18 37.50
CA ASN A 91 -13.48 -6.84 38.02
C ASN A 91 -13.44 -5.82 36.88
N PHE A 92 -13.50 -4.54 37.22
CA PHE A 92 -13.29 -3.46 36.25
C PHE A 92 -12.33 -2.41 36.80
N ALA A 93 -11.51 -1.85 35.92
CA ALA A 93 -10.62 -0.72 36.21
C ALA A 93 -10.42 0.11 34.94
N ASP A 94 -10.51 1.43 35.03
CA ASP A 94 -10.25 2.37 33.92
C ASP A 94 -10.98 2.04 32.60
N GLY A 95 -12.24 1.58 32.69
CA GLY A 95 -13.04 1.19 31.53
C GLY A 95 -12.68 -0.16 30.90
N THR A 96 -11.76 -0.91 31.50
CA THR A 96 -11.38 -2.28 31.11
C THR A 96 -12.03 -3.32 32.03
N LEU A 97 -12.35 -4.49 31.48
CA LEU A 97 -12.77 -5.67 32.24
C LEU A 97 -11.56 -6.52 32.55
N GLN A 98 -11.49 -7.04 33.77
CA GLN A 98 -10.39 -7.87 34.24
C GLN A 98 -10.95 -9.18 34.77
N LEU A 99 -10.58 -10.27 34.12
CA LEU A 99 -10.85 -11.63 34.56
C LEU A 99 -9.57 -12.23 35.13
N SER A 100 -9.55 -12.50 36.42
CA SER A 100 -8.44 -13.21 37.07
C SER A 100 -8.56 -14.71 36.80
N THR A 101 -7.55 -15.30 36.19
CA THR A 101 -7.38 -16.75 36.04
C THR A 101 -6.29 -17.24 37.01
N PHE A 102 -6.07 -18.56 37.09
CA PHE A 102 -5.01 -19.12 37.94
C PHE A 102 -3.59 -18.72 37.53
N GLU A 103 -3.36 -18.47 36.24
CA GLU A 103 -2.04 -18.18 35.67
C GLU A 103 -1.85 -16.71 35.29
N ASP A 104 -2.94 -16.01 34.92
CA ASP A 104 -2.89 -14.66 34.35
C ASP A 104 -4.10 -13.80 34.70
N VAL A 105 -3.96 -12.49 34.57
CA VAL A 105 -5.08 -11.53 34.56
C VAL A 105 -5.41 -11.16 33.12
N ILE A 106 -6.55 -11.62 32.62
CA ILE A 106 -7.04 -11.29 31.29
C ILE A 106 -7.73 -9.93 31.37
N SER A 107 -7.11 -8.92 30.76
CA SER A 107 -7.68 -7.57 30.66
C SER A 107 -8.24 -7.34 29.25
N GLN A 108 -9.43 -6.74 29.15
CA GLN A 108 -10.03 -6.38 27.88
C GLN A 108 -10.70 -5.01 27.93
N SER A 109 -10.18 -4.09 27.13
CA SER A 109 -10.76 -2.77 26.86
C SER A 109 -12.01 -2.84 25.98
N LEU A 110 -12.99 -1.97 26.27
CA LEU A 110 -14.15 -1.72 25.40
C LEU A 110 -13.73 -0.85 24.21
N SER A 111 -13.70 -1.44 23.01
CA SER A 111 -13.45 -0.71 21.76
C SER A 111 -14.68 -0.68 20.86
N SER A 112 -14.71 0.29 19.95
CA SER A 112 -15.81 0.46 18.99
C SER A 112 -16.04 -0.79 18.13
N GLU A 113 -14.99 -1.52 17.81
CA GLU A 113 -14.99 -2.72 16.98
C GLU A 113 -15.61 -3.91 17.69
N LYS A 114 -15.31 -4.06 18.99
CA LYS A 114 -15.84 -5.14 19.81
C LYS A 114 -17.35 -4.98 20.04
N VAL A 115 -17.76 -3.74 20.31
CA VAL A 115 -19.14 -3.40 20.71
C VAL A 115 -20.02 -3.13 19.49
N LEU A 116 -19.58 -2.27 18.57
CA LEU A 116 -20.32 -1.80 17.40
C LEU A 116 -19.61 -2.22 16.10
N PRO A 117 -19.56 -3.52 15.78
CA PRO A 117 -18.95 -3.95 14.52
C PRO A 117 -19.68 -3.28 13.34
N LEU A 118 -18.95 -2.97 12.28
CA LEU A 118 -19.45 -2.24 11.11
C LEU A 118 -20.83 -2.72 10.61
N PRO A 119 -21.13 -4.04 10.49
CA PRO A 119 -22.45 -4.49 10.06
C PRO A 119 -23.59 -4.09 11.00
N LEU A 120 -23.35 -3.96 12.31
CA LEU A 120 -24.34 -3.50 13.28
C LEU A 120 -24.64 -2.01 13.14
N ILE A 121 -23.62 -1.18 12.89
CA ILE A 121 -23.80 0.25 12.61
C ILE A 121 -24.62 0.43 11.33
N LEU A 122 -24.29 -0.33 10.28
CA LEU A 122 -25.05 -0.31 9.02
C LEU A 122 -26.49 -0.78 9.23
N PHE A 123 -26.69 -1.90 9.93
CA PHE A 123 -28.02 -2.42 10.25
C PHE A 123 -28.87 -1.39 10.99
N THR A 124 -28.34 -0.79 12.05
CA THR A 124 -29.08 0.20 12.87
C THR A 124 -29.39 1.48 12.09
N ALA A 125 -28.47 1.96 11.26
CA ALA A 125 -28.70 3.12 10.39
C ALA A 125 -29.80 2.85 9.35
N LEU A 126 -29.73 1.70 8.66
CA LEU A 126 -30.71 1.28 7.66
C LEU A 126 -32.10 1.08 8.26
N TRP A 127 -32.19 0.38 9.39
CA TRP A 127 -33.48 0.11 10.04
C TRP A 127 -34.10 1.37 10.61
N SER A 128 -33.28 2.28 11.17
CA SER A 128 -33.75 3.61 11.58
C SER A 128 -34.34 4.39 10.42
N MET A 129 -33.66 4.40 9.27
CA MET A 129 -34.17 5.02 8.05
C MET A 129 -35.49 4.35 7.60
N PHE A 130 -35.56 3.03 7.63
CA PHE A 130 -36.77 2.28 7.27
C PHE A 130 -37.98 2.63 8.17
N ILE A 131 -37.79 2.68 9.50
CA ILE A 131 -38.83 3.06 10.47
C ILE A 131 -39.33 4.49 10.18
N VAL A 132 -38.41 5.43 9.95
CA VAL A 132 -38.74 6.84 9.66
C VAL A 132 -39.52 6.98 8.35
N LEU A 133 -39.20 6.18 7.33
CA LEU A 133 -39.85 6.24 6.01
C LEU A 133 -41.24 5.57 5.98
N ARG A 134 -41.49 4.55 6.81
CA ARG A 134 -42.70 3.72 6.71
C ARG A 134 -43.81 4.10 7.70
N SER A 135 -43.46 4.51 8.91
CA SER A 135 -44.45 4.86 9.94
C SER A 135 -45.06 6.22 9.63
N GLU A 136 -46.39 6.41 9.74
CA GLU A 136 -47.02 7.75 9.73
C GLU A 136 -47.44 8.19 11.14
N HIS A 137 -47.81 7.23 11.99
CA HIS A 137 -48.10 7.40 13.41
C HIS A 137 -47.05 6.67 14.27
N SER A 138 -46.74 7.20 15.47
CA SER A 138 -45.80 6.63 16.46
C SER A 138 -44.34 6.36 16.00
N ARG A 139 -43.82 7.18 15.06
CA ARG A 139 -42.42 7.09 14.57
C ARG A 139 -41.39 7.07 15.70
N LEU A 140 -41.54 8.01 16.63
CA LEU A 140 -40.57 8.22 17.70
C LEU A 140 -40.56 7.04 18.68
N GLU A 141 -41.72 6.53 19.07
CA GLU A 141 -41.83 5.39 19.99
C GLU A 141 -41.19 4.13 19.41
N ARG A 142 -41.48 3.81 18.13
CA ARG A 142 -40.88 2.67 17.44
C ARG A 142 -39.38 2.81 17.30
N LEU A 143 -38.91 4.02 16.97
CA LEU A 143 -37.49 4.31 16.87
C LEU A 143 -36.80 4.13 18.23
N VAL A 144 -37.36 4.70 19.30
CA VAL A 144 -36.84 4.58 20.67
C VAL A 144 -36.79 3.11 21.10
N PHE A 145 -37.86 2.34 20.89
CA PHE A 145 -37.91 0.92 21.23
C PHE A 145 -36.87 0.11 20.44
N PHE A 146 -36.72 0.37 19.14
CA PHE A 146 -35.68 -0.24 18.31
C PHE A 146 -34.27 0.03 18.85
N TRP A 147 -33.97 1.26 19.25
CA TRP A 147 -32.68 1.62 19.83
C TRP A 147 -32.46 0.97 21.20
N ILE A 148 -33.49 0.87 22.05
CA ILE A 148 -33.40 0.16 23.34
C ILE A 148 -33.08 -1.33 23.12
N ILE A 149 -33.77 -1.99 22.17
CA ILE A 149 -33.49 -3.39 21.83
C ILE A 149 -32.08 -3.53 21.27
N SER A 150 -31.70 -2.71 20.30
CA SER A 150 -30.39 -2.79 19.65
C SER A 150 -29.26 -2.57 20.64
N PHE A 151 -29.42 -1.60 21.54
CA PHE A 151 -28.45 -1.28 22.58
C PHE A 151 -28.34 -2.42 23.61
N SER A 152 -29.47 -2.92 24.12
CA SER A 152 -29.49 -4.06 25.05
C SER A 152 -28.90 -5.32 24.42
N TYR A 153 -29.19 -5.57 23.15
CA TYR A 153 -28.64 -6.70 22.41
C TYR A 153 -27.12 -6.57 22.25
N THR A 154 -26.63 -5.37 21.91
CA THR A 154 -25.20 -5.10 21.76
C THR A 154 -24.43 -5.46 23.02
N PHE A 155 -25.00 -5.11 24.19
CA PHE A 155 -24.45 -5.46 25.49
C PHE A 155 -24.40 -6.98 25.71
N CYS A 156 -25.52 -7.69 25.52
CA CYS A 156 -25.56 -9.16 25.66
C CYS A 156 -24.61 -9.86 24.68
N ARG A 157 -24.57 -9.40 23.43
CA ARG A 157 -23.66 -9.90 22.40
C ARG A 157 -22.21 -9.76 22.84
N TYR A 158 -21.81 -8.60 23.33
CA TYR A 158 -20.45 -8.37 23.81
C TYR A 158 -20.11 -9.30 24.99
N ALA A 159 -21.03 -9.47 25.95
CA ALA A 159 -20.85 -10.39 27.08
C ALA A 159 -20.58 -11.83 26.61
N ILE A 160 -21.37 -12.32 25.66
CA ILE A 160 -21.24 -13.68 25.12
C ILE A 160 -19.92 -13.84 24.36
N LEU A 161 -19.59 -12.89 23.48
CA LEU A 161 -18.35 -12.94 22.71
C LEU A 161 -17.11 -12.80 23.59
N PHE A 162 -17.18 -12.05 24.68
CA PHE A 162 -16.12 -11.95 25.69
C PHE A 162 -15.79 -13.34 26.26
N LEU A 163 -16.82 -14.07 26.71
CA LEU A 163 -16.64 -15.42 27.25
C LEU A 163 -16.10 -16.41 26.22
N VAL A 164 -16.63 -16.36 24.99
CA VAL A 164 -16.17 -17.20 23.89
C VAL A 164 -14.71 -16.91 23.52
N THR A 165 -14.33 -15.64 23.49
CA THR A 165 -12.97 -15.21 23.13
C THR A 165 -11.95 -15.64 24.18
N ILE A 166 -12.31 -15.54 25.46
CA ILE A 166 -11.48 -16.03 26.57
C ILE A 166 -11.27 -17.54 26.46
N GLU A 167 -12.34 -18.30 26.23
CA GLU A 167 -12.30 -19.75 26.13
C GLU A 167 -11.45 -20.22 24.94
N ARG A 168 -11.56 -19.53 23.80
CA ARG A 168 -10.85 -19.90 22.55
C ARG A 168 -9.49 -19.24 22.39
N VAL A 169 -9.16 -18.25 23.22
CA VAL A 169 -7.92 -17.45 23.14
C VAL A 169 -7.69 -16.89 21.73
N ASN A 170 -8.76 -16.38 21.11
CA ASN A 170 -8.66 -15.84 19.75
C ASN A 170 -9.51 -14.56 19.58
N PRO A 171 -8.90 -13.36 19.68
CA PRO A 171 -9.62 -12.10 19.52
C PRO A 171 -10.14 -11.87 18.10
N SER A 172 -9.70 -12.64 17.10
CA SER A 172 -10.19 -12.53 15.72
C SER A 172 -11.69 -12.85 15.60
N TRP A 173 -12.29 -13.52 16.59
CA TRP A 173 -13.71 -13.89 16.58
C TRP A 173 -14.66 -12.69 16.63
N TYR A 174 -14.21 -11.54 17.13
CA TYR A 174 -14.96 -10.29 17.02
C TYR A 174 -15.02 -9.76 15.58
N TRP A 175 -14.06 -10.16 14.75
CA TRP A 175 -13.86 -9.69 13.37
C TRP A 175 -14.21 -10.75 12.31
N ASP A 176 -14.33 -12.02 12.72
CA ASP A 176 -14.65 -13.13 11.83
C ASP A 176 -16.04 -12.94 11.20
N PRO A 177 -16.17 -12.96 9.86
CA PRO A 177 -17.44 -12.70 9.19
C PRO A 177 -18.57 -13.65 9.57
N LEU A 178 -18.26 -14.93 9.79
CA LEU A 178 -19.25 -15.93 10.17
C LEU A 178 -19.72 -15.69 11.60
N MET A 179 -18.80 -15.43 12.52
CA MET A 179 -19.14 -15.11 13.91
C MET A 179 -19.93 -13.80 14.02
N ILE A 180 -19.55 -12.76 13.26
CA ILE A 180 -20.33 -11.53 13.17
C ILE A 180 -21.74 -11.83 12.65
N LEU A 181 -21.88 -12.58 11.55
CA LEU A 181 -23.18 -12.93 10.98
C LEU A 181 -24.06 -13.67 12.00
N VAL A 182 -23.57 -14.78 12.56
CA VAL A 182 -24.29 -15.60 13.53
C VAL A 182 -24.67 -14.77 14.76
N SER A 183 -23.76 -13.92 15.24
CA SER A 183 -24.01 -13.04 16.39
C SER A 183 -24.95 -11.87 16.09
N LEU A 184 -25.40 -11.66 14.84
CA LEU A 184 -26.37 -10.61 14.49
C LEU A 184 -27.75 -11.16 14.08
N VAL A 185 -27.85 -12.46 13.76
CA VAL A 185 -29.14 -13.11 13.41
C VAL A 185 -30.22 -12.91 14.49
N PRO A 186 -29.94 -13.08 15.81
CA PRO A 186 -30.96 -12.87 16.83
C PRO A 186 -31.50 -11.43 16.89
N LEU A 187 -30.67 -10.42 16.59
CA LEU A 187 -31.11 -9.03 16.55
C LEU A 187 -32.16 -8.79 15.48
N VAL A 188 -32.02 -9.43 14.32
CA VAL A 188 -33.01 -9.35 13.23
C VAL A 188 -34.36 -9.90 13.68
N ALA A 189 -34.36 -10.99 14.46
CA ALA A 189 -35.58 -11.56 15.02
C ALA A 189 -36.22 -10.64 16.09
N LEU A 190 -35.41 -10.04 16.98
CA LEU A 190 -35.88 -9.14 18.03
C LEU A 190 -36.42 -7.81 17.51
N THR A 191 -35.93 -7.37 16.37
CA THR A 191 -36.31 -6.10 15.71
C THR A 191 -37.33 -6.29 14.59
N LYS A 192 -37.89 -7.51 14.48
CA LYS A 192 -39.01 -7.80 13.58
C LYS A 192 -40.16 -6.87 13.95
N GLU A 193 -40.68 -6.16 12.95
CA GLU A 193 -41.89 -5.34 13.12
C GLU A 193 -43.00 -6.28 13.62
N PRO A 194 -43.70 -5.96 14.72
CA PRO A 194 -44.88 -6.72 15.10
C PRO A 194 -45.81 -6.73 13.89
N ASP A 195 -46.36 -7.91 13.56
CA ASP A 195 -47.29 -8.05 12.44
C ASP A 195 -48.44 -7.06 12.67
N ASP A 196 -48.40 -5.92 11.98
CA ASP A 196 -49.58 -5.08 11.81
C ASP A 196 -50.56 -5.97 11.05
N LEU A 197 -51.44 -6.63 11.83
CA LEU A 197 -52.69 -7.21 11.35
C LEU A 197 -53.23 -6.27 10.28
N PRO A 198 -53.67 -6.78 9.11
CA PRO A 198 -54.03 -5.94 7.99
C PRO A 198 -55.04 -4.91 8.48
N SER A 199 -54.59 -3.68 8.73
CA SER A 199 -55.50 -2.58 8.94
C SER A 199 -56.36 -2.63 7.70
N LYS A 200 -57.68 -2.78 7.90
CA LYS A 200 -58.67 -2.66 6.84
C LYS A 200 -58.44 -1.30 6.20
N ARG A 201 -57.57 -1.25 5.19
CA ARG A 201 -57.52 -0.18 4.23
C ARG A 201 -58.81 -0.36 3.46
N THR A 202 -59.86 0.31 3.94
CA THR A 202 -60.86 0.83 3.03
C THR A 202 -60.08 1.45 1.87
N PRO A 203 -60.40 1.11 0.61
CA PRO A 203 -59.83 1.82 -0.52
C PRO A 203 -60.39 3.23 -0.44
N SER A 204 -59.75 4.09 0.36
CA SER A 204 -59.97 5.51 0.24
C SER A 204 -59.53 5.82 -1.17
N ASN A 205 -60.51 6.17 -1.98
CA ASN A 205 -60.37 6.69 -3.32
C ASN A 205 -59.73 8.08 -3.23
N GLN A 206 -58.64 8.22 -2.47
CA GLN A 206 -57.68 9.26 -2.73
C GLN A 206 -57.07 8.85 -4.06
N SER A 207 -57.68 9.36 -5.14
CA SER A 207 -56.90 9.71 -6.31
C SER A 207 -55.59 10.26 -5.77
N THR A 208 -54.49 9.53 -5.97
CA THR A 208 -53.20 10.17 -6.00
C THR A 208 -53.35 11.17 -7.13
N ARG A 209 -53.77 12.40 -6.81
CA ARG A 209 -53.28 13.55 -7.54
C ARG A 209 -51.79 13.29 -7.54
N ALA A 210 -51.27 12.82 -8.67
CA ALA A 210 -49.88 12.99 -9.01
C ALA A 210 -49.68 14.50 -9.04
N GLY A 211 -49.63 15.11 -7.86
CA GLY A 211 -49.19 16.47 -7.69
C GLY A 211 -47.84 16.47 -8.36
N LYS A 212 -47.72 17.24 -9.44
CA LYS A 212 -46.51 17.32 -10.26
C LYS A 212 -45.34 17.33 -9.28
N THR A 213 -44.58 16.23 -9.22
CA THR A 213 -43.38 16.20 -8.40
C THR A 213 -42.57 17.41 -8.86
N PRO A 214 -42.28 18.39 -7.98
CA PRO A 214 -41.65 19.61 -8.43
C PRO A 214 -40.35 19.22 -9.10
N ARG A 215 -40.15 19.59 -10.38
CA ARG A 215 -38.87 19.30 -11.08
C ARG A 215 -37.66 19.76 -10.26
N TRP A 216 -37.85 20.80 -9.45
CA TRP A 216 -36.89 21.31 -8.48
C TRP A 216 -36.44 20.30 -7.41
N SER A 217 -37.27 19.35 -6.97
CA SER A 217 -36.85 18.36 -5.95
C SER A 217 -35.76 17.42 -6.48
N PHE A 218 -35.80 17.10 -7.78
CA PHE A 218 -34.73 16.35 -8.46
C PHE A 218 -33.43 17.15 -8.48
N PHE A 219 -33.48 18.43 -8.88
CA PHE A 219 -32.28 19.29 -8.92
C PHE A 219 -31.70 19.58 -7.53
N MET A 220 -32.54 19.73 -6.49
CA MET A 220 -32.07 19.84 -5.10
C MET A 220 -31.37 18.56 -4.64
N GLY A 221 -31.93 17.39 -4.97
CA GLY A 221 -31.27 16.11 -4.73
C GLY A 221 -29.93 16.02 -5.44
N LEU A 222 -29.89 16.37 -6.73
CA LEU A 222 -28.67 16.39 -7.54
C LEU A 222 -27.60 17.29 -6.93
N ALA A 223 -27.96 18.52 -6.56
CA ALA A 223 -27.04 19.48 -5.97
C ALA A 223 -26.55 19.01 -4.58
N PHE A 224 -27.40 18.36 -3.78
CA PHE A 224 -27.00 17.71 -2.53
C PHE A 224 -25.96 16.61 -2.79
N GLY A 225 -26.25 15.69 -3.72
CA GLY A 225 -25.35 14.58 -4.08
C GLY A 225 -23.99 15.06 -4.60
N ILE A 226 -23.96 16.15 -5.37
CA ILE A 226 -22.69 16.76 -5.81
C ILE A 226 -21.95 17.39 -4.63
N SER A 227 -22.66 18.21 -3.85
CA SER A 227 -22.06 18.97 -2.74
C SER A 227 -21.46 18.04 -1.67
N ILE A 228 -22.13 16.93 -1.34
CA ILE A 228 -21.64 16.01 -0.32
C ILE A 228 -20.36 15.28 -0.76
N ILE A 229 -20.26 14.85 -2.03
CA ILE A 229 -19.04 14.22 -2.54
C ILE A 229 -17.88 15.22 -2.56
N PHE A 230 -18.12 16.46 -3.02
CA PHE A 230 -17.08 17.49 -2.99
C PHE A 230 -16.64 17.83 -1.56
N ALA A 231 -17.55 17.85 -0.59
CA ALA A 231 -17.21 18.14 0.81
C ALA A 231 -16.21 17.13 1.40
N PHE A 232 -16.37 15.83 1.10
CA PHE A 232 -15.58 14.77 1.71
C PHE A 232 -14.43 14.25 0.83
N SER A 233 -14.58 14.29 -0.50
CA SER A 233 -13.68 13.59 -1.42
C SER A 233 -12.84 14.52 -2.29
N PHE A 234 -13.19 15.81 -2.40
CA PHE A 234 -12.42 16.75 -3.21
C PHE A 234 -10.99 16.88 -2.67
N ARG A 235 -9.99 16.79 -3.56
CA ARG A 235 -8.58 16.96 -3.24
C ARG A 235 -8.09 18.21 -3.94
N ASP A 236 -7.62 19.19 -3.17
CA ASP A 236 -7.06 20.42 -3.73
C ASP A 236 -5.91 20.07 -4.69
N PRO A 237 -6.02 20.36 -6.00
CA PRO A 237 -4.92 20.15 -6.95
C PRO A 237 -3.62 20.88 -6.58
N GLY A 238 -3.75 22.00 -5.87
CA GLY A 238 -2.64 22.90 -5.57
C GLY A 238 -1.95 23.48 -6.80
N LYS A 239 -0.94 24.32 -6.56
CA LYS A 239 0.03 24.75 -7.57
C LYS A 239 1.31 23.94 -7.38
N PRO A 240 1.86 23.29 -8.42
CA PRO A 240 3.15 22.61 -8.33
C PRO A 240 4.27 23.57 -7.91
N SER A 241 5.18 23.07 -7.08
CA SER A 241 6.42 23.75 -6.71
C SER A 241 7.63 23.10 -7.39
N TYR A 242 8.77 23.78 -7.45
CA TYR A 242 9.92 23.39 -8.27
C TYR A 242 10.91 22.48 -7.52
N GLY A 243 10.41 21.35 -7.01
CA GLY A 243 11.14 20.08 -6.91
C GLY A 243 12.37 20.01 -5.98
N SER A 244 12.59 20.97 -5.08
CA SER A 244 13.65 20.88 -4.09
C SER A 244 13.22 20.06 -2.87
N VAL A 245 13.92 18.96 -2.60
CA VAL A 245 13.65 18.02 -1.50
C VAL A 245 14.82 18.06 -0.54
N LEU A 246 14.55 18.40 0.72
CA LEU A 246 15.53 18.40 1.79
C LEU A 246 15.27 17.23 2.74
N ILE A 247 16.26 16.36 2.94
CA ILE A 247 16.20 15.28 3.93
C ILE A 247 16.97 15.72 5.17
N ASN A 248 16.31 15.68 6.34
CA ASN A 248 16.96 16.03 7.59
C ASN A 248 17.78 14.86 8.16
N GLU A 249 19.10 15.03 8.23
CA GLU A 249 20.05 14.15 8.92
C GLU A 249 20.39 14.67 10.32
N HIS A 250 20.21 15.96 10.59
CA HIS A 250 20.45 16.55 11.90
C HIS A 250 19.61 15.85 12.98
N GLY A 251 20.25 15.45 14.08
CA GLY A 251 19.57 14.77 15.19
C GLY A 251 19.10 13.34 14.88
N SER A 252 19.56 12.73 13.77
CA SER A 252 19.30 11.34 13.40
C SER A 252 20.61 10.56 13.29
N ASP A 253 20.78 9.55 14.14
CA ASP A 253 21.87 8.56 14.06
C ASP A 253 21.30 7.19 13.65
N TRP A 254 20.37 7.23 12.68
CA TRP A 254 19.66 6.08 12.16
C TRP A 254 19.23 6.36 10.71
N GLU A 255 19.06 5.30 9.93
CA GLU A 255 18.58 5.38 8.54
C GLU A 255 19.30 6.43 7.68
N TRP A 256 20.63 6.50 7.76
CA TRP A 256 21.45 7.51 7.05
C TRP A 256 21.22 7.51 5.54
N THR A 257 21.18 8.69 4.93
CA THR A 257 21.21 8.83 3.46
C THR A 257 22.61 8.93 2.88
N THR A 258 23.64 8.95 3.73
CA THR A 258 25.04 9.17 3.36
C THR A 258 25.90 7.90 3.36
N GLU A 259 25.41 6.81 3.95
CA GLU A 259 26.14 5.55 4.06
C GLU A 259 25.87 4.69 2.82
N PRO A 260 26.81 4.59 1.87
CA PRO A 260 26.52 3.98 0.58
C PRO A 260 26.29 2.48 0.69
N LEU A 261 25.32 1.99 -0.07
CA LEU A 261 25.19 0.58 -0.40
C LEU A 261 26.14 0.30 -1.58
N ASP A 262 27.41 0.00 -1.30
CA ASP A 262 28.48 -0.15 -2.32
C ASP A 262 29.00 -1.61 -2.47
N THR A 263 30.07 -1.87 -3.23
CA THR A 263 30.61 -3.24 -3.38
C THR A 263 31.73 -3.60 -2.38
N VAL A 264 32.02 -2.74 -1.42
CA VAL A 264 33.20 -2.83 -0.53
C VAL A 264 32.77 -3.04 0.93
N ASN A 265 31.80 -2.26 1.37
CA ASN A 265 31.32 -2.19 2.75
C ASN A 265 30.05 -3.04 2.91
N PHE A 266 30.16 -4.08 3.73
CA PHE A 266 29.05 -4.98 4.05
C PHE A 266 28.78 -4.89 5.54
N SER A 267 27.67 -4.25 5.91
CA SER A 267 27.21 -4.17 7.28
C SER A 267 25.71 -3.91 7.34
N GLU A 268 25.11 -4.14 8.50
CA GLU A 268 23.74 -3.74 8.78
C GLU A 268 23.53 -2.25 8.46
N LYS A 269 24.50 -1.39 8.82
CA LYS A 269 24.49 0.06 8.57
C LYS A 269 24.31 0.43 7.09
N THR A 270 24.90 -0.34 6.16
CA THR A 270 24.77 -0.09 4.70
C THR A 270 23.43 -0.54 4.13
N THR A 271 22.69 -1.39 4.84
CA THR A 271 21.45 -2.01 4.34
C THR A 271 20.19 -1.46 5.00
N TYR A 272 20.24 -1.21 6.32
CA TYR A 272 19.20 -0.57 7.12
C TYR A 272 19.39 0.95 7.10
N ASN A 273 19.38 1.51 5.90
CA ASN A 273 19.49 2.95 5.70
C ASN A 273 18.75 3.42 4.45
N TYR A 274 18.70 4.75 4.21
CA TYR A 274 17.92 5.39 3.16
C TYR A 274 18.75 5.91 1.98
N TYR A 275 19.99 5.46 1.84
CA TYR A 275 20.88 5.88 0.75
C TYR A 275 20.23 5.70 -0.63
N CYS A 276 19.67 4.52 -0.91
CA CYS A 276 19.03 4.25 -2.19
C CYS A 276 17.73 5.03 -2.38
N LEU A 277 17.01 5.36 -1.31
CA LEU A 277 15.85 6.27 -1.39
C LEU A 277 16.27 7.68 -1.80
N ALA A 278 17.33 8.22 -1.20
CA ALA A 278 17.83 9.55 -1.52
C ALA A 278 18.33 9.62 -2.96
N GLN A 279 19.13 8.62 -3.39
CA GLN A 279 19.55 8.49 -4.78
C GLN A 279 18.36 8.35 -5.73
N PHE A 280 17.36 7.55 -5.37
CA PHE A 280 16.18 7.36 -6.19
C PHE A 280 15.42 8.66 -6.41
N LEU A 281 15.21 9.44 -5.35
CA LEU A 281 14.57 10.75 -5.44
C LEU A 281 15.36 11.75 -6.29
N ASP A 282 16.69 11.70 -6.25
CA ASP A 282 17.57 12.59 -7.01
C ASP A 282 17.50 12.39 -8.54
N TYR A 283 16.94 11.27 -9.01
CA TYR A 283 16.60 11.11 -10.43
C TYR A 283 15.38 11.93 -10.87
N PHE A 284 14.54 12.40 -9.94
CA PHE A 284 13.27 13.09 -10.22
C PHE A 284 13.27 14.53 -9.69
N TYR A 285 14.03 14.79 -8.64
CA TYR A 285 14.01 16.02 -7.85
C TYR A 285 15.43 16.48 -7.53
N GLN A 286 15.60 17.74 -7.14
CA GLN A 286 16.86 18.18 -6.56
C GLN A 286 16.86 17.79 -5.08
N VAL A 287 17.68 16.82 -4.70
CA VAL A 287 17.75 16.31 -3.33
C VAL A 287 18.98 16.86 -2.61
N ASP A 288 18.79 17.30 -1.37
CA ASP A 288 19.86 17.76 -0.48
C ASP A 288 19.67 17.16 0.93
N ALA A 289 20.75 17.09 1.70
CA ALA A 289 20.76 16.59 3.07
C ALA A 289 21.12 17.72 4.06
N ASN A 290 20.42 17.77 5.20
CA ASN A 290 20.63 18.78 6.22
C ASN A 290 21.24 18.20 7.50
N PHE A 291 22.41 18.70 7.91
CA PHE A 291 23.12 18.24 9.11
C PHE A 291 23.12 19.24 10.27
N GLU A 292 22.55 20.43 10.05
CA GLU A 292 22.48 21.52 11.03
C GLU A 292 21.05 21.67 11.58
N PRO A 293 20.84 22.32 12.74
CA PRO A 293 19.50 22.60 13.25
C PRO A 293 18.62 23.31 12.21
N LEU A 294 17.36 22.88 12.10
CA LEU A 294 16.41 23.44 11.14
C LEU A 294 16.10 24.91 11.46
N SER A 295 16.17 25.78 10.44
CA SER A 295 15.89 27.21 10.57
C SER A 295 15.06 27.73 9.40
N THR A 296 14.36 28.85 9.61
CA THR A 296 13.54 29.49 8.57
C THR A 296 14.37 29.84 7.32
N GLU A 297 15.63 30.25 7.48
CA GLU A 297 16.50 30.57 6.34
C GLU A 297 16.89 29.30 5.57
N ARG A 298 17.19 28.20 6.26
CA ARG A 298 17.50 26.92 5.61
C ARG A 298 16.31 26.38 4.80
N LEU A 299 15.10 26.59 5.29
CA LEU A 299 13.86 26.08 4.69
C LEU A 299 13.25 27.01 3.63
N LYS A 300 13.83 28.20 3.40
CA LYS A 300 13.26 29.25 2.53
C LYS A 300 13.10 28.84 1.06
N ASN A 301 14.04 28.06 0.54
CA ASN A 301 14.08 27.59 -0.84
C ASN A 301 13.87 26.08 -0.94
N VAL A 302 13.21 25.48 0.05
CA VAL A 302 12.84 24.06 0.07
C VAL A 302 11.37 23.95 -0.30
N ASP A 303 11.02 22.96 -1.11
CA ASP A 303 9.61 22.67 -1.44
C ASP A 303 9.07 21.52 -0.59
N VAL A 304 9.90 20.50 -0.35
CA VAL A 304 9.55 19.35 0.49
C VAL A 304 10.65 19.07 1.51
N LEU A 305 10.27 19.00 2.80
CA LEU A 305 11.12 18.57 3.90
C LEU A 305 10.75 17.14 4.30
N ILE A 306 11.74 16.25 4.38
CA ILE A 306 11.60 14.88 4.89
C ILE A 306 12.25 14.80 6.27
N LEU A 307 11.45 14.45 7.28
CA LEU A 307 11.91 14.11 8.62
C LEU A 307 11.81 12.60 8.83
N LYS A 308 12.96 11.94 9.01
CA LYS A 308 13.07 10.50 9.25
C LYS A 308 13.58 10.23 10.67
N THR A 309 12.87 9.35 11.39
CA THR A 309 13.36 8.61 12.58
C THR A 309 14.47 9.33 13.38
N PRO A 310 14.18 10.49 14.00
CA PRO A 310 15.17 11.22 14.78
C PRO A 310 15.58 10.40 16.01
N THR A 311 16.83 10.52 16.43
CA THR A 311 17.35 9.93 17.67
C THR A 311 17.55 10.97 18.76
N GLN A 312 17.21 12.23 18.49
CA GLN A 312 17.26 13.37 19.40
C GLN A 312 16.01 14.25 19.26
N ALA A 313 15.69 15.03 20.29
CA ALA A 313 14.56 15.94 20.28
C ALA A 313 14.85 17.21 19.46
N PHE A 314 13.85 17.69 18.72
CA PHE A 314 13.89 19.03 18.12
C PHE A 314 13.71 20.09 19.20
N ASN A 315 14.45 21.19 19.10
CA ASN A 315 14.23 22.36 19.95
C ASN A 315 12.99 23.17 19.48
N ASP A 316 12.59 24.16 20.28
CA ASP A 316 11.39 24.96 20.00
C ASP A 316 11.55 25.83 18.75
N GLU A 317 12.75 26.32 18.45
CA GLU A 317 13.06 27.10 17.25
C GLU A 317 12.95 26.27 15.98
N GLU A 318 13.44 25.03 15.98
CA GLU A 318 13.32 24.07 14.88
C GLU A 318 11.85 23.74 14.62
N ILE A 319 11.10 23.44 15.69
CA ILE A 319 9.67 23.18 15.59
C ILE A 319 8.94 24.39 15.00
N ALA A 320 9.26 25.60 15.45
CA ALA A 320 8.67 26.83 14.95
C ALA A 320 8.99 27.05 13.45
N ALA A 321 10.25 26.83 13.04
CA ALA A 321 10.69 26.94 11.65
C ALA A 321 9.94 25.95 10.73
N VAL A 322 9.76 24.70 11.16
CA VAL A 322 9.02 23.68 10.39
C VAL A 322 7.54 24.03 10.29
N VAL A 323 6.93 24.52 11.38
CA VAL A 323 5.52 24.99 11.35
C VAL A 323 5.35 26.14 10.36
N GLU A 324 6.22 27.16 10.43
CA GLU A 324 6.20 28.32 9.53
C GLU A 324 6.41 27.91 8.06
N PHE A 325 7.33 26.97 7.81
CA PHE A 325 7.58 26.39 6.49
C PHE A 325 6.29 25.80 5.88
N VAL A 326 5.58 24.96 6.64
CA VAL A 326 4.31 24.38 6.18
C VAL A 326 3.24 25.46 6.01
N GLU A 327 3.12 26.41 6.94
CA GLU A 327 2.13 27.49 6.84
C GLU A 327 2.28 28.32 5.55
N ARG A 328 3.52 28.54 5.10
CA ARG A 328 3.86 29.32 3.91
C ARG A 328 3.64 28.58 2.59
N GLY A 329 3.58 27.25 2.60
CA GLY A 329 3.34 26.46 1.39
C GLY A 329 4.17 25.19 1.25
N GLY A 330 5.09 24.91 2.18
CA GLY A 330 5.97 23.76 2.14
C GLY A 330 5.25 22.42 2.34
N GLY A 331 5.79 21.37 1.73
CA GLY A 331 5.40 19.99 1.94
C GLY A 331 6.25 19.35 3.04
N LEU A 332 5.64 18.75 4.05
CA LEU A 332 6.32 18.04 5.13
C LEU A 332 6.00 16.54 5.06
N TRP A 333 7.01 15.71 4.81
CA TRP A 333 6.90 14.27 4.99
C TRP A 333 7.53 13.87 6.33
N VAL A 334 6.73 13.29 7.21
CA VAL A 334 7.23 12.70 8.46
C VAL A 334 7.12 11.19 8.37
N ILE A 335 8.26 10.52 8.55
CA ILE A 335 8.39 9.07 8.51
C ILE A 335 8.65 8.58 9.94
N GLY A 336 7.65 7.91 10.50
CA GLY A 336 7.68 7.30 11.83
C GLY A 336 8.02 5.81 11.81
N ASP A 337 8.15 5.25 13.01
CA ASP A 337 8.50 3.85 13.27
C ASP A 337 7.43 3.16 14.16
N HIS A 338 7.49 1.83 14.22
CA HIS A 338 6.59 0.91 14.88
C HIS A 338 7.02 0.46 16.28
N THR A 339 8.20 0.86 16.77
CA THR A 339 8.71 0.47 18.10
C THR A 339 9.14 1.64 18.98
N ASN A 340 8.89 2.86 18.51
CA ASN A 340 9.48 4.07 19.09
C ASN A 340 10.99 3.88 19.32
N VAL A 341 11.66 3.23 18.36
CA VAL A 341 13.07 2.87 18.46
C VAL A 341 13.87 4.15 18.68
N PHE A 342 14.78 4.12 19.65
CA PHE A 342 15.57 5.27 20.12
C PHE A 342 14.75 6.47 20.63
N GLY A 343 13.43 6.33 20.84
CA GLY A 343 12.54 7.44 21.15
C GLY A 343 12.09 8.25 19.93
N SER A 344 12.25 7.74 18.71
CA SER A 344 11.97 8.46 17.47
C SER A 344 10.56 9.06 17.39
N SER A 345 9.53 8.26 17.66
CA SER A 345 8.14 8.73 17.73
C SER A 345 7.93 9.72 18.90
N SER A 346 8.63 9.54 20.02
CA SER A 346 8.64 10.51 21.13
C SER A 346 9.23 11.87 20.74
N TYR A 347 10.24 11.91 19.87
CA TYR A 347 10.86 13.14 19.40
C TYR A 347 10.09 13.80 18.25
N LEU A 348 9.40 13.03 17.40
CA LEU A 348 8.53 13.55 16.35
C LEU A 348 7.21 14.12 16.91
N ASN A 349 6.66 13.51 17.95
CA ASN A 349 5.32 13.85 18.46
C ASN A 349 5.14 15.31 18.95
N PRO A 350 6.12 15.97 19.60
CA PRO A 350 6.04 17.40 19.91
C PRO A 350 5.74 18.28 18.69
N LEU A 351 6.42 18.05 17.56
CA LEU A 351 6.16 18.72 16.30
C LEU A 351 4.77 18.34 15.74
N LEU A 352 4.46 17.04 15.65
CA LEU A 352 3.21 16.54 15.08
C LEU A 352 1.97 17.07 15.81
N LYS A 353 2.05 17.23 17.14
CA LYS A 353 0.97 17.81 17.98
C LYS A 353 0.60 19.23 17.56
N ARG A 354 1.53 20.03 17.01
CA ARG A 354 1.24 21.38 16.49
C ARG A 354 0.23 21.35 15.34
N PHE A 355 0.11 20.21 14.66
CA PHE A 355 -0.83 19.98 13.57
C PHE A 355 -2.06 19.15 13.98
N GLY A 356 -2.08 18.65 15.22
CA GLY A 356 -3.09 17.73 15.76
C GLY A 356 -2.83 16.25 15.41
N LEU A 357 -1.64 15.92 14.93
CA LEU A 357 -1.24 14.56 14.57
C LEU A 357 -0.43 13.91 15.70
N LYS A 358 -0.42 12.58 15.77
CA LYS A 358 0.40 11.81 16.71
C LYS A 358 0.65 10.40 16.18
N LEU A 359 1.88 9.93 16.31
CA LEU A 359 2.25 8.51 16.20
C LEU A 359 1.99 7.82 17.55
N ASN A 360 1.20 6.76 17.53
CA ASN A 360 0.97 5.96 18.74
C ASN A 360 2.14 5.01 18.97
N TYR A 361 2.26 4.58 20.23
CA TYR A 361 3.32 3.68 20.67
C TYR A 361 2.78 2.25 20.62
N ASP A 362 2.63 1.76 19.40
CA ASP A 362 2.13 0.45 19.08
C ASP A 362 2.73 -0.08 17.78
N SER A 363 2.57 -1.39 17.55
CA SER A 363 2.96 -2.06 16.32
C SER A 363 1.76 -2.78 15.70
N THR A 364 1.56 -2.61 14.40
CA THR A 364 0.42 -3.17 13.68
C THR A 364 0.77 -4.44 12.91
N HIS A 365 -0.11 -5.44 12.98
CA HIS A 365 -0.01 -6.67 12.21
C HIS A 365 -1.38 -7.07 11.66
N ASP A 366 -1.40 -7.99 10.71
CA ASP A 366 -2.66 -8.60 10.28
C ASP A 366 -3.31 -9.35 11.45
N LEU A 367 -4.59 -9.09 11.73
CA LEU A 367 -5.29 -9.63 12.91
C LEU A 367 -5.43 -11.15 12.84
N GLN A 368 -5.67 -11.70 11.65
CA GLN A 368 -5.99 -13.11 11.48
C GLN A 368 -4.72 -13.99 11.52
N THR A 369 -3.66 -13.53 10.87
CA THR A 369 -2.43 -14.30 10.68
C THR A 369 -1.31 -13.91 11.64
N GLY A 370 -1.36 -12.72 12.24
CA GLY A 370 -0.28 -12.15 13.04
C GLY A 370 0.98 -11.80 12.22
N LYS A 371 0.92 -11.91 10.88
CA LYS A 371 1.99 -11.56 9.94
C LYS A 371 1.95 -10.07 9.60
N LEU A 372 2.82 -9.65 8.69
CA LEU A 372 2.84 -8.29 8.19
C LEU A 372 1.51 -7.92 7.50
N SER A 373 1.15 -6.65 7.55
CA SER A 373 -0.10 -6.17 6.97
C SER A 373 0.03 -5.86 5.49
N LEU A 374 -0.99 -6.26 4.71
CA LEU A 374 -1.08 -5.96 3.28
C LEU A 374 -2.13 -4.88 3.04
N TYR A 375 -1.71 -3.76 2.47
CA TYR A 375 -2.64 -2.73 2.02
C TYR A 375 -3.07 -2.95 0.57
N ARG A 376 -4.36 -2.79 0.35
CA ARG A 376 -4.98 -2.77 -0.98
C ARG A 376 -5.63 -1.43 -1.19
N LYS A 377 -5.18 -0.72 -2.23
CA LYS A 377 -5.73 0.57 -2.63
C LYS A 377 -7.23 0.46 -2.90
N PRO A 378 -8.07 1.39 -2.39
CA PRO A 378 -9.48 1.42 -2.73
C PRO A 378 -9.68 1.79 -4.21
N SER A 379 -10.71 1.22 -4.81
CA SER A 379 -11.05 1.40 -6.23
C SER A 379 -11.62 2.80 -6.55
N ILE A 380 -12.20 3.47 -5.55
CA ILE A 380 -12.65 4.87 -5.59
C ILE A 380 -12.07 5.65 -4.41
N PHE A 381 -11.93 6.96 -4.58
CA PHE A 381 -11.45 7.88 -3.55
C PHE A 381 -10.08 7.53 -2.94
N ALA A 382 -9.24 6.78 -3.66
CA ALA A 382 -7.85 6.60 -3.30
C ALA A 382 -7.19 7.98 -3.14
N HIS A 383 -6.44 8.15 -2.06
CA HIS A 383 -5.69 9.39 -1.84
C HIS A 383 -4.65 9.55 -2.96
N PRO A 384 -4.36 10.77 -3.45
CA PRO A 384 -3.36 10.99 -4.50
C PRO A 384 -2.01 10.33 -4.24
N THR A 385 -1.57 10.30 -2.97
CA THR A 385 -0.29 9.66 -2.56
C THR A 385 -0.23 8.17 -2.82
N VAL A 386 -1.38 7.49 -2.93
CA VAL A 386 -1.47 6.03 -3.10
C VAL A 386 -2.20 5.63 -4.36
N GLN A 387 -2.57 6.58 -5.23
CA GLN A 387 -3.45 6.28 -6.37
C GLN A 387 -2.84 5.30 -7.39
N HIS A 388 -1.51 5.28 -7.48
CA HIS A 388 -0.71 4.42 -8.38
C HIS A 388 -0.12 3.22 -7.63
N LEU A 389 -0.49 3.06 -6.35
CA LEU A 389 0.05 2.00 -5.51
C LEU A 389 -0.56 0.65 -5.93
N PRO A 390 0.27 -0.37 -6.23
CA PRO A 390 -0.16 -1.75 -6.31
C PRO A 390 -0.50 -2.27 -4.89
N HIS A 391 -0.63 -3.59 -4.73
CA HIS A 391 -0.63 -4.18 -3.40
C HIS A 391 0.65 -3.78 -2.65
N TYR A 392 0.49 -3.38 -1.40
CA TYR A 392 1.59 -2.83 -0.61
C TYR A 392 1.75 -3.61 0.69
N LEU A 393 2.82 -4.41 0.77
CA LEU A 393 3.18 -5.10 2.00
C LEU A 393 3.93 -4.15 2.93
N PHE A 394 3.38 -3.85 4.10
CA PHE A 394 4.13 -3.16 5.15
C PHE A 394 5.26 -4.06 5.68
N ALA A 395 6.31 -3.48 6.22
CA ALA A 395 7.19 -4.18 7.15
C ALA A 395 6.45 -4.26 8.49
N THR A 396 6.64 -3.28 9.36
CA THR A 396 5.79 -3.10 10.55
C THR A 396 5.52 -1.62 10.74
N SER A 397 4.25 -1.28 10.95
CA SER A 397 3.78 0.10 11.08
C SER A 397 3.23 0.36 12.50
N CYS A 398 3.02 1.61 12.87
CA CYS A 398 2.19 2.00 14.03
C CYS A 398 0.85 2.63 13.60
N THR A 399 -0.02 2.89 14.57
CA THR A 399 -1.29 3.61 14.34
C THR A 399 -1.13 5.12 14.50
N ILE A 400 -1.95 5.89 13.77
CA ILE A 400 -1.97 7.35 13.82
C ILE A 400 -3.24 7.86 14.52
N SER A 401 -3.08 8.79 15.46
CA SER A 401 -4.17 9.66 15.89
C SER A 401 -4.15 10.96 15.09
N ALA A 402 -5.25 11.26 14.41
CA ALA A 402 -5.37 12.41 13.52
C ALA A 402 -6.74 13.10 13.64
N PRO A 403 -6.84 14.41 13.35
CA PRO A 403 -8.11 15.12 13.42
C PRO A 403 -9.02 14.76 12.24
N TRP A 404 -10.31 15.07 12.33
CA TRP A 404 -11.30 14.82 11.26
C TRP A 404 -11.00 15.53 9.94
N ARG A 405 -10.25 16.64 10.00
CA ARG A 405 -9.80 17.37 8.80
C ARG A 405 -8.63 16.69 8.08
N ALA A 406 -7.91 15.80 8.76
CA ALA A 406 -6.87 15.00 8.14
C ALA A 406 -7.53 13.85 7.39
N ASP A 407 -6.99 13.52 6.23
CA ASP A 407 -7.44 12.45 5.39
C ASP A 407 -6.66 11.16 5.70
N GLY A 408 -7.35 10.02 5.72
CA GLY A 408 -6.71 8.71 5.87
C GLY A 408 -6.18 8.26 4.52
N ALA A 409 -4.92 8.56 4.21
CA ALA A 409 -4.32 8.20 2.93
C ALA A 409 -4.12 6.69 2.79
N ILE A 410 -3.71 6.04 3.88
CA ILE A 410 -3.71 4.58 4.03
C ILE A 410 -4.49 4.25 5.30
N ILE A 411 -5.56 3.47 5.10
CA ILE A 411 -6.38 2.93 6.18
C ILE A 411 -6.20 1.41 6.14
N GLY A 412 -5.60 0.86 7.18
CA GLY A 412 -5.48 -0.58 7.36
C GLY A 412 -6.80 -1.19 7.83
N TYR A 413 -7.15 -2.36 7.31
CA TYR A 413 -8.39 -3.06 7.63
C TYR A 413 -8.08 -4.41 8.28
N GLY A 414 -8.70 -4.72 9.42
CA GLY A 414 -8.49 -5.99 10.10
C GLY A 414 -7.09 -6.11 10.68
N LEU A 415 -6.57 -5.03 11.28
CA LEU A 415 -5.28 -5.05 11.94
C LEU A 415 -5.44 -5.29 13.42
N ARG A 416 -4.42 -5.89 14.04
CA ARG A 416 -4.15 -5.77 15.48
C ARG A 416 -3.14 -4.65 15.70
N SER A 417 -3.27 -3.95 16.82
CA SER A 417 -2.36 -2.96 17.35
C SER A 417 -1.86 -3.48 18.70
N ASP A 418 -0.58 -3.83 18.75
CA ASP A 418 0.07 -4.35 19.92
C ASP A 418 0.84 -3.23 20.62
N LYS A 419 0.62 -3.04 21.92
CA LYS A 419 1.38 -2.07 22.72
C LYS A 419 2.84 -2.52 22.78
N LEU A 420 3.75 -1.54 22.77
CA LEU A 420 5.19 -1.80 22.88
C LEU A 420 5.56 -2.38 24.26
N ASP A 421 6.56 -3.26 24.27
CA ASP A 421 7.11 -3.86 25.48
C ASP A 421 8.62 -3.64 25.55
N TYR A 422 9.03 -2.57 26.25
CA TYR A 422 10.44 -2.22 26.43
C TYR A 422 11.24 -3.24 27.27
N SER A 423 10.61 -4.26 27.85
CA SER A 423 11.32 -5.38 28.49
C SER A 423 11.88 -6.38 27.48
N GLN A 424 11.41 -6.36 26.23
CA GLN A 424 11.85 -7.25 25.16
C GLN A 424 12.92 -6.57 24.29
N LYS A 425 13.87 -7.36 23.77
CA LYS A 425 15.00 -6.84 22.96
C LYS A 425 14.56 -6.04 21.72
N ASN A 426 13.45 -6.46 21.11
CA ASN A 426 12.92 -5.87 19.88
C ASN A 426 11.67 -5.00 20.14
N PHE A 427 11.36 -4.72 21.41
CA PHE A 427 10.20 -3.95 21.86
C PHE A 427 8.81 -4.47 21.44
N PHE A 428 8.76 -5.62 20.77
CA PHE A 428 7.52 -6.34 20.50
C PHE A 428 7.10 -7.10 21.74
N PRO A 429 5.81 -7.12 22.09
CA PRO A 429 5.35 -7.89 23.22
C PRO A 429 5.48 -9.40 22.97
N ASP A 430 5.68 -10.14 24.05
CA ASP A 430 5.74 -11.60 24.02
C ASP A 430 4.40 -12.19 23.54
N ARG A 431 4.41 -12.71 22.31
CA ARG A 431 3.24 -13.27 21.64
C ARG A 431 2.80 -14.63 22.22
N SER A 432 3.60 -15.24 23.10
CA SER A 432 3.21 -16.45 23.83
C SER A 432 2.26 -16.16 24.99
N ARG A 433 2.26 -14.92 25.50
CA ARG A 433 1.32 -14.47 26.53
C ARG A 433 -0.06 -14.23 25.92
N LYS A 434 -1.11 -14.55 26.67
CA LYS A 434 -2.51 -14.30 26.28
C LYS A 434 -2.85 -12.81 26.38
N LEU A 435 -2.40 -12.03 25.40
CA LEU A 435 -2.63 -10.59 25.35
C LEU A 435 -4.01 -10.29 24.74
N PHE A 436 -5.01 -10.08 25.59
CA PHE A 436 -6.39 -9.74 25.18
C PHE A 436 -6.69 -8.22 25.17
N ASP A 437 -5.76 -7.40 25.68
CA ASP A 437 -5.89 -5.93 25.67
C ASP A 437 -5.29 -5.27 24.42
N ASN A 438 -5.01 -6.04 23.37
CA ASN A 438 -4.54 -5.47 22.11
C ASN A 438 -5.71 -4.79 21.39
N GLY A 439 -5.43 -3.62 20.81
CA GLY A 439 -6.37 -2.96 19.92
C GLY A 439 -6.54 -3.80 18.65
N PHE A 440 -7.72 -3.82 18.06
CA PHE A 440 -7.88 -4.35 16.71
C PHE A 440 -8.97 -3.59 15.95
N GLY A 441 -8.88 -3.60 14.63
CA GLY A 441 -9.85 -2.92 13.80
C GLY A 441 -9.29 -2.29 12.55
N ILE A 442 -9.79 -1.09 12.29
CA ILE A 442 -9.43 -0.27 11.14
C ILE A 442 -8.55 0.84 11.65
N PHE A 443 -7.29 0.97 11.24
CA PHE A 443 -6.42 2.04 11.76
C PHE A 443 -5.84 2.89 10.64
N LEU A 444 -5.52 4.14 10.97
CA LEU A 444 -4.72 4.99 10.11
C LEU A 444 -3.25 4.54 10.16
N GLN A 445 -2.69 4.17 9.01
CA GLN A 445 -1.25 3.90 8.81
C GLN A 445 -0.57 5.00 7.98
N GLN A 446 -1.36 5.87 7.32
CA GLN A 446 -0.86 7.10 6.71
C GLN A 446 -1.93 8.19 6.78
N ALA A 447 -1.56 9.36 7.29
CA ALA A 447 -2.46 10.51 7.40
C ALA A 447 -1.93 11.69 6.58
N ALA A 448 -2.81 12.31 5.80
CA ALA A 448 -2.51 13.48 4.98
C ALA A 448 -3.30 14.69 5.51
N LEU A 449 -2.66 15.85 5.62
CA LEU A 449 -3.28 17.05 6.18
C LEU A 449 -2.86 18.30 5.38
N ASN A 450 -3.85 19.14 5.05
CA ASN A 450 -3.59 20.50 4.59
C ASN A 450 -3.47 21.42 5.80
N PHE A 451 -2.40 22.22 5.86
CA PHE A 451 -2.15 23.17 6.94
C PHE A 451 -1.60 24.49 6.41
N GLY A 452 -2.28 25.60 6.69
CA GLY A 452 -1.98 26.87 6.02
C GLY A 452 -2.05 26.73 4.51
N LYS A 453 -0.98 27.13 3.82
CA LYS A 453 -0.82 26.91 2.37
C LYS A 453 -0.09 25.60 2.04
N GLY A 454 0.51 24.92 3.01
CA GLY A 454 1.30 23.70 2.80
C GLY A 454 0.56 22.41 3.11
N ARG A 455 1.31 21.31 3.07
CA ARG A 455 0.82 19.93 3.14
C ARG A 455 1.68 19.10 4.07
N ILE A 456 1.07 18.17 4.78
CA ILE A 456 1.76 17.27 5.70
C ILE A 456 1.33 15.85 5.38
N LEU A 457 2.31 14.95 5.28
CA LEU A 457 2.09 13.52 5.16
C LEU A 457 2.81 12.84 6.32
N LEU A 458 2.05 12.12 7.14
CA LEU A 458 2.58 11.29 8.21
C LEU A 458 2.46 9.82 7.80
N TYR A 459 3.57 9.11 7.81
CA TYR A 459 3.67 7.69 7.47
C TYR A 459 4.32 6.92 8.63
N THR A 460 3.96 5.65 8.83
CA THR A 460 4.25 4.94 10.10
C THR A 460 5.25 3.78 10.02
N ASP A 461 5.87 3.52 8.86
CA ASP A 461 6.74 2.35 8.68
C ASP A 461 8.07 2.71 8.00
N SER A 462 9.04 3.15 8.80
CA SER A 462 10.36 3.53 8.31
C SER A 462 11.11 2.39 7.60
N THR A 463 10.93 1.15 8.03
CA THR A 463 11.62 -0.03 7.47
C THR A 463 11.33 -0.24 5.99
N THR A 464 10.15 0.16 5.51
CA THR A 464 9.78 0.04 4.08
C THR A 464 10.68 0.80 3.13
N PHE A 465 11.40 1.82 3.61
CA PHE A 465 12.30 2.64 2.81
C PHE A 465 13.78 2.31 3.02
N SER A 466 14.09 1.30 3.84
CA SER A 466 15.45 0.76 3.93
C SER A 466 15.88 0.17 2.59
N ASN A 467 17.16 0.25 2.25
CA ASN A 467 17.68 -0.18 0.94
C ASN A 467 17.27 -1.61 0.54
N PHE A 468 17.16 -2.53 1.51
CA PHE A 468 16.75 -3.91 1.23
C PHE A 468 15.27 -4.07 0.84
N PHE A 469 14.44 -3.05 1.03
CA PHE A 469 12.99 -3.12 0.79
C PHE A 469 12.46 -2.00 -0.11
N THR A 470 13.19 -0.90 -0.27
CA THR A 470 12.75 0.33 -0.96
C THR A 470 12.37 0.15 -2.44
N PHE A 471 12.93 -0.85 -3.11
CA PHE A 471 12.61 -1.17 -4.52
C PHE A 471 11.70 -2.39 -4.70
N ILE A 472 11.23 -3.01 -3.61
CA ILE A 472 10.13 -3.97 -3.73
C ILE A 472 8.89 -3.20 -4.19
N LYS A 473 8.15 -3.82 -5.11
CA LYS A 473 6.99 -3.23 -5.76
C LYS A 473 6.03 -2.57 -4.75
N GLY A 474 5.58 -1.37 -5.08
CA GLY A 474 4.76 -0.51 -4.24
C GLY A 474 5.53 0.55 -3.45
N LYS A 475 6.80 0.32 -3.08
CA LYS A 475 7.57 1.31 -2.30
C LYS A 475 8.02 2.49 -3.18
N PRO A 476 8.57 2.28 -4.39
CA PRO A 476 8.90 3.38 -5.30
C PRO A 476 7.68 4.23 -5.66
N GLU A 477 6.53 3.60 -5.91
CA GLU A 477 5.28 4.27 -6.26
C GLU A 477 4.74 5.11 -5.10
N LEU A 478 4.87 4.61 -3.86
CA LEU A 478 4.50 5.38 -2.66
C LEU A 478 5.43 6.57 -2.45
N ILE A 479 6.74 6.40 -2.64
CA ILE A 479 7.73 7.48 -2.53
C ILE A 479 7.39 8.60 -3.52
N LEU A 480 7.28 8.26 -4.80
CA LEU A 480 7.01 9.23 -5.86
C LEU A 480 5.62 9.87 -5.74
N GLY A 481 4.60 9.08 -5.36
CA GLY A 481 3.25 9.57 -5.10
C GLY A 481 3.19 10.52 -3.90
N SER A 482 3.98 10.26 -2.86
CA SER A 482 4.09 11.10 -1.66
C SER A 482 4.72 12.45 -2.00
N ILE A 483 5.87 12.46 -2.67
CA ILE A 483 6.54 13.71 -3.06
C ILE A 483 5.69 14.50 -4.08
N SER A 484 5.09 13.84 -5.08
CA SER A 484 4.21 14.51 -6.07
C SER A 484 3.02 15.22 -5.43
N TRP A 485 2.47 14.66 -4.34
CA TRP A 485 1.40 15.31 -3.58
C TRP A 485 1.92 16.44 -2.67
N LEU A 486 3.07 16.25 -2.03
CA LEU A 486 3.67 17.23 -1.09
C LEU A 486 4.27 18.44 -1.79
N ASN A 487 4.84 18.27 -3.00
CA ASN A 487 5.52 19.31 -3.79
C ASN A 487 4.53 20.29 -4.45
N ARG A 488 3.53 20.75 -3.68
CA ARG A 488 2.42 21.60 -4.14
C ARG A 488 1.91 22.50 -3.03
N THR A 489 1.65 23.75 -3.36
CA THR A 489 1.01 24.72 -2.47
C THR A 489 -0.51 24.70 -2.65
N ASN A 490 -1.25 24.64 -1.54
CA ASN A 490 -2.71 24.67 -1.51
C ASN A 490 -3.29 26.02 -1.97
N TYR A 491 -4.41 25.96 -2.67
CA TYR A 491 -5.11 27.12 -3.23
C TYR A 491 -6.64 27.01 -3.12
N LEU A 492 -7.21 25.81 -3.25
CA LEU A 492 -8.66 25.54 -3.31
C LEU A 492 -9.20 24.83 -2.06
N GLY A 493 -8.49 24.85 -0.94
CA GLY A 493 -8.91 24.19 0.30
C GLY A 493 -10.30 24.60 0.82
N TRP A 494 -10.76 25.82 0.50
CA TRP A 494 -12.08 26.35 0.89
C TRP A 494 -13.26 25.64 0.21
N ILE A 495 -13.05 24.95 -0.91
CA ILE A 495 -14.12 24.26 -1.65
C ILE A 495 -14.80 23.19 -0.79
N LYS A 496 -14.03 22.43 0.02
CA LYS A 496 -14.59 21.41 0.92
C LYS A 496 -15.61 22.03 1.90
N SER A 497 -15.25 23.16 2.52
CA SER A 497 -16.10 23.85 3.49
C SER A 497 -17.35 24.43 2.84
N VAL A 498 -17.22 25.08 1.68
CA VAL A 498 -18.38 25.61 0.93
C VAL A 498 -19.30 24.47 0.51
N ALA A 499 -18.75 23.38 -0.02
CA ALA A 499 -19.51 22.21 -0.42
C ALA A 499 -20.24 21.53 0.76
N LEU A 500 -19.64 21.53 1.95
CA LEU A 500 -20.31 21.02 3.15
C LEU A 500 -21.50 21.89 3.55
N VAL A 501 -21.33 23.21 3.56
CA VAL A 501 -22.41 24.16 3.86
C VAL A 501 -23.53 24.04 2.85
N THR A 502 -23.22 23.98 1.54
CA THR A 502 -24.25 23.80 0.51
C THR A 502 -24.96 22.46 0.62
N ALA A 503 -24.25 21.38 0.97
CA ALA A 503 -24.87 20.07 1.23
C ALA A 503 -25.88 20.15 2.38
N ILE A 504 -25.54 20.81 3.50
CA ILE A 504 -26.46 20.99 4.63
C ILE A 504 -27.68 21.81 4.21
N LEU A 505 -27.49 22.90 3.45
CA LEU A 505 -28.59 23.74 2.96
C LEU A 505 -29.54 22.97 2.03
N PHE A 506 -29.01 22.17 1.10
CA PHE A 506 -29.86 21.34 0.23
C PHE A 506 -30.56 20.23 1.00
N LEU A 507 -29.93 19.62 2.00
CA LEU A 507 -30.56 18.64 2.87
C LEU A 507 -31.74 19.25 3.63
N LEU A 508 -31.54 20.43 4.23
CA LEU A 508 -32.60 21.18 4.91
C LEU A 508 -33.71 21.58 3.93
N ALA A 509 -33.37 22.07 2.73
CA ALA A 509 -34.34 22.41 1.71
C ALA A 509 -35.17 21.20 1.29
N ILE A 510 -34.55 20.03 1.11
CA ILE A 510 -35.27 18.77 0.85
C ILE A 510 -36.24 18.50 2.01
N ILE A 511 -35.77 18.48 3.27
CA ILE A 511 -36.61 18.19 4.45
C ILE A 511 -37.80 19.16 4.57
N LEU A 512 -37.61 20.45 4.30
CA LEU A 512 -38.61 21.51 4.49
C LEU A 512 -39.59 21.65 3.33
N THR A 513 -39.14 21.49 2.08
CA THR A 513 -39.93 21.81 0.88
C THR A 513 -40.49 20.58 0.18
N SER A 514 -39.85 19.42 0.35
CA SER A 514 -40.19 18.19 -0.35
C SER A 514 -40.25 17.06 0.66
N ARG A 515 -41.44 16.52 0.93
CA ARG A 515 -41.49 15.17 1.51
C ARG A 515 -40.58 14.28 0.67
N TRP A 516 -39.59 13.63 1.30
CA TRP A 516 -38.60 12.79 0.62
C TRP A 516 -39.32 11.94 -0.43
N ASN A 517 -39.05 12.20 -1.71
CA ASN A 517 -39.77 11.58 -2.82
C ASN A 517 -38.80 10.92 -3.78
N GLY A 518 -39.32 10.04 -4.64
CA GLY A 518 -38.46 9.30 -5.58
C GLY A 518 -37.64 10.20 -6.50
N ALA A 519 -38.10 11.42 -6.80
CA ALA A 519 -37.38 12.36 -7.66
C ALA A 519 -36.17 12.99 -6.96
N SER A 520 -36.29 13.42 -5.70
CA SER A 520 -35.14 13.94 -4.94
C SER A 520 -34.10 12.86 -4.68
N PHE A 521 -34.54 11.62 -4.42
CA PHE A 521 -33.65 10.49 -4.26
C PHE A 521 -32.92 10.13 -5.57
N ALA A 522 -33.62 10.08 -6.70
CA ALA A 522 -33.01 9.84 -8.01
C ALA A 522 -32.00 10.93 -8.39
N GLY A 523 -32.33 12.21 -8.12
CA GLY A 523 -31.42 13.33 -8.29
C GLY A 523 -30.16 13.17 -7.45
N MET A 524 -30.31 12.86 -6.16
CA MET A 524 -29.19 12.61 -5.25
C MET A 524 -28.28 11.50 -5.76
N LEU A 525 -28.82 10.35 -6.14
CA LEU A 525 -28.02 9.25 -6.69
C LEU A 525 -27.25 9.68 -7.95
N LEU A 526 -27.90 10.37 -8.89
CA LEU A 526 -27.22 10.87 -10.08
C LEU A 526 -26.10 11.87 -9.72
N GLY A 527 -26.34 12.72 -8.73
CA GLY A 527 -25.37 13.70 -8.24
C GLY A 527 -24.15 13.04 -7.63
N LEU A 528 -24.36 12.01 -6.80
CA LEU A 528 -23.29 11.19 -6.22
C LEU A 528 -22.44 10.54 -7.33
N ILE A 529 -23.07 9.96 -8.37
CA ILE A 529 -22.37 9.29 -9.48
C ILE A 529 -21.52 10.28 -10.28
N ILE A 530 -22.13 11.39 -10.76
CA ILE A 530 -21.43 12.37 -11.60
C ILE A 530 -20.26 13.00 -10.84
N SER A 531 -20.48 13.39 -9.58
CA SER A 531 -19.44 14.00 -8.77
C SER A 531 -18.33 13.02 -8.40
N THR A 532 -18.65 11.75 -8.11
CA THR A 532 -17.64 10.70 -7.85
C THR A 532 -16.73 10.54 -9.07
N TRP A 533 -17.31 10.35 -10.25
CA TRP A 533 -16.54 10.25 -11.50
C TRP A 533 -15.69 11.49 -11.78
N SER A 534 -16.26 12.68 -11.56
CA SER A 534 -15.58 13.95 -11.80
C SER A 534 -14.38 14.13 -10.85
N VAL A 535 -14.57 13.93 -9.54
CA VAL A 535 -13.52 14.06 -8.54
C VAL A 535 -12.40 13.04 -8.78
N GLN A 536 -12.75 11.79 -9.09
CA GLN A 536 -11.77 10.75 -9.39
C GLN A 536 -10.95 11.08 -10.65
N THR A 537 -11.62 11.50 -11.73
CA THR A 537 -10.95 11.87 -12.98
C THR A 537 -10.03 13.07 -12.79
N ILE A 538 -10.49 14.09 -12.05
CA ILE A 538 -9.66 15.26 -11.71
C ILE A 538 -8.44 14.82 -10.91
N SER A 539 -8.62 13.96 -9.89
CA SER A 539 -7.52 13.47 -9.06
C SER A 539 -6.46 12.74 -9.90
N ILE A 540 -6.86 11.76 -10.70
CA ILE A 540 -5.93 10.94 -11.52
C ILE A 540 -5.15 11.82 -12.49
N LYS A 541 -5.82 12.76 -13.18
CA LYS A 541 -5.16 13.66 -14.14
C LYS A 541 -4.23 14.67 -13.49
N THR A 542 -4.53 15.10 -12.27
CA THR A 542 -3.77 16.14 -11.57
C THR A 542 -2.49 15.60 -10.96
N TYR A 543 -2.51 14.32 -10.56
CA TYR A 543 -1.42 13.69 -9.82
C TYR A 543 -0.85 12.49 -10.60
N PRO A 544 -0.21 12.67 -11.77
CA PRO A 544 0.60 11.59 -12.33
C PRO A 544 1.81 11.29 -11.43
N LEU A 545 2.42 10.13 -11.61
CA LEU A 545 3.79 9.92 -11.13
C LEU A 545 4.72 10.91 -11.85
N PRO A 546 5.71 11.49 -11.16
CA PRO A 546 6.68 12.40 -11.77
C PRO A 546 7.50 11.66 -12.82
N GLU A 547 7.86 12.36 -13.89
CA GLU A 547 8.84 11.87 -14.86
C GLU A 547 10.26 12.14 -14.33
N PRO A 548 11.22 11.24 -14.60
CA PRO A 548 12.60 11.43 -14.15
C PRO A 548 13.26 12.59 -14.92
N THR A 549 14.02 13.41 -14.22
CA THR A 549 14.83 14.51 -14.79
C THR A 549 16.22 14.05 -15.21
N LYS A 550 16.66 12.87 -14.74
CA LYS A 550 17.92 12.21 -15.08
C LYS A 550 17.63 10.78 -15.59
N ASP A 551 18.50 10.22 -16.42
CA ASP A 551 18.36 8.81 -16.83
C ASP A 551 18.51 7.90 -15.60
N VAL A 552 17.48 7.08 -15.36
CA VAL A 552 17.47 6.10 -14.27
C VAL A 552 18.05 4.77 -14.80
N PRO A 553 19.04 4.17 -14.12
CA PRO A 553 19.62 2.89 -14.50
C PRO A 553 18.70 1.71 -14.11
N TRP A 554 17.51 1.67 -14.69
CA TRP A 554 16.53 0.62 -14.44
C TRP A 554 17.04 -0.76 -14.86
N VAL A 555 16.76 -1.77 -14.04
CA VAL A 555 16.89 -3.20 -14.39
C VAL A 555 15.54 -3.87 -14.18
N ASN A 556 14.97 -4.40 -15.26
CA ASN A 556 13.67 -5.04 -15.25
C ASN A 556 13.80 -6.51 -14.85
N PHE A 557 13.29 -6.87 -13.68
CA PHE A 557 13.09 -8.26 -13.30
C PHE A 557 11.73 -8.72 -13.82
N GLU A 558 11.75 -9.53 -14.86
CA GLU A 558 10.56 -10.08 -15.48
C GLU A 558 9.89 -11.08 -14.52
N ARG A 559 8.56 -11.09 -14.43
CA ARG A 559 7.82 -11.90 -13.45
C ARG A 559 6.75 -12.82 -14.04
N GLU A 560 6.29 -12.57 -15.26
CA GLU A 560 5.26 -13.36 -15.93
C GLU A 560 5.69 -14.82 -16.12
N HIS A 561 6.94 -15.04 -16.52
CA HIS A 561 7.50 -16.36 -16.79
C HIS A 561 8.49 -16.85 -15.74
N SER A 562 9.05 -15.95 -14.94
CA SER A 562 10.12 -16.24 -13.98
C SER A 562 9.63 -16.83 -12.65
N GLY A 563 10.33 -17.85 -12.13
CA GLY A 563 9.95 -18.67 -10.99
C GLY A 563 10.64 -18.33 -9.65
N TYR A 564 10.84 -17.04 -9.35
CA TYR A 564 11.50 -16.60 -8.09
C TYR A 564 10.51 -15.99 -7.08
N PHE A 565 10.95 -15.92 -5.83
CA PHE A 565 10.22 -15.25 -4.75
C PHE A 565 10.86 -13.91 -4.36
N LEU A 566 10.04 -12.87 -4.30
CA LEU A 566 10.31 -11.60 -3.63
C LEU A 566 9.17 -11.26 -2.65
N PRO A 567 9.45 -10.49 -1.57
CA PRO A 567 8.47 -10.21 -0.52
C PRO A 567 7.46 -9.12 -0.92
N THR A 568 6.78 -9.29 -2.06
CA THR A 568 5.80 -8.31 -2.58
C THR A 568 4.46 -8.38 -1.84
N LEU A 569 4.03 -9.59 -1.44
CA LEU A 569 2.71 -9.85 -0.83
C LEU A 569 2.80 -10.50 0.55
N ARG A 570 3.92 -11.15 0.87
CA ARG A 570 4.23 -11.79 2.15
C ARG A 570 5.74 -11.87 2.33
N LEU A 571 6.19 -12.17 3.55
CA LEU A 571 7.59 -12.56 3.78
C LEU A 571 7.86 -13.97 3.24
N ALA A 572 9.15 -14.25 3.01
CA ALA A 572 9.62 -15.57 2.62
C ALA A 572 9.34 -16.60 3.72
N GLU A 573 8.95 -17.80 3.30
CA GLU A 573 8.70 -18.98 4.10
C GLU A 573 9.67 -20.09 3.68
N LYS A 574 9.82 -21.11 4.52
CA LYS A 574 10.72 -22.23 4.22
C LYS A 574 10.29 -22.94 2.92
N GLY A 575 11.22 -23.11 1.99
CA GLY A 575 10.97 -23.71 0.67
C GLY A 575 10.69 -22.69 -0.44
N ASP A 576 10.54 -21.40 -0.12
CA ASP A 576 10.48 -20.37 -1.16
C ASP A 576 11.86 -20.21 -1.83
N LYS A 577 11.87 -20.17 -3.16
CA LYS A 577 13.05 -19.81 -3.97
C LYS A 577 13.32 -18.30 -3.86
N SER A 578 13.77 -17.82 -2.70
CA SER A 578 13.99 -16.39 -2.43
C SER A 578 15.28 -15.89 -3.10
N TYR A 579 15.15 -14.89 -3.96
CA TYR A 579 16.25 -14.17 -4.62
C TYR A 579 16.37 -12.72 -4.13
N LEU A 580 15.87 -12.42 -2.93
CA LEU A 580 15.86 -11.07 -2.38
C LEU A 580 17.27 -10.46 -2.30
N THR A 581 18.27 -11.24 -1.86
CA THR A 581 19.64 -10.71 -1.75
C THR A 581 20.20 -10.34 -3.12
N PHE A 582 20.04 -11.20 -4.13
CA PHE A 582 20.41 -10.90 -5.52
C PHE A 582 19.68 -9.66 -6.05
N PHE A 583 18.37 -9.57 -5.86
CA PHE A 583 17.60 -8.40 -6.27
C PHE A 583 18.11 -7.10 -5.63
N VAL A 584 18.41 -7.12 -4.32
CA VAL A 584 18.91 -5.95 -3.58
C VAL A 584 20.36 -5.64 -3.94
N TRP A 585 21.20 -6.65 -4.20
CA TRP A 585 22.64 -6.47 -4.50
C TRP A 585 22.89 -5.81 -5.84
N THR A 586 21.94 -5.87 -6.78
CA THR A 586 21.99 -5.03 -7.98
C THR A 586 22.17 -3.53 -7.65
N GLN A 587 21.62 -3.05 -6.54
CA GLN A 587 21.75 -1.66 -6.09
C GLN A 587 23.20 -1.28 -5.76
N ARG A 588 24.03 -2.25 -5.34
CA ARG A 588 25.44 -2.03 -4.98
C ARG A 588 26.31 -1.56 -6.16
N VAL A 589 25.84 -1.77 -7.39
CA VAL A 589 26.49 -1.29 -8.62
C VAL A 589 25.77 -0.10 -9.26
N GLY A 590 24.84 0.52 -8.53
CA GLY A 590 24.08 1.68 -8.97
C GLY A 590 22.81 1.37 -9.76
N ALA A 591 22.39 0.09 -9.84
CA ALA A 591 21.15 -0.28 -10.49
C ALA A 591 19.92 0.18 -9.70
N VAL A 592 18.82 0.44 -10.41
CA VAL A 592 17.49 0.58 -9.81
C VAL A 592 16.65 -0.63 -10.25
N PRO A 593 16.58 -1.70 -9.44
CA PRO A 593 15.83 -2.90 -9.81
C PRO A 593 14.32 -2.65 -9.67
N ARG A 594 13.50 -3.30 -10.52
CA ARG A 594 12.04 -3.32 -10.39
C ARG A 594 11.45 -4.59 -10.98
N GLU A 595 10.34 -5.06 -10.42
CA GLU A 595 9.56 -6.17 -10.96
C GLU A 595 8.64 -5.67 -12.10
N MET A 596 8.61 -6.40 -13.22
CA MET A 596 7.69 -6.18 -14.34
C MET A 596 6.77 -7.40 -14.48
N ASP A 597 5.45 -7.19 -14.36
CA ASP A 597 4.46 -8.28 -14.41
C ASP A 597 4.19 -8.82 -15.82
N ASP A 598 4.55 -8.05 -16.85
CA ASP A 598 4.24 -8.33 -18.26
C ASP A 598 5.53 -8.25 -19.09
N LEU A 599 5.83 -9.35 -19.78
CA LEU A 599 7.02 -9.48 -20.61
C LEU A 599 7.00 -8.50 -21.79
N SER A 600 5.83 -8.31 -22.40
CA SER A 600 5.66 -7.45 -23.57
C SER A 600 5.95 -5.99 -23.23
N GLU A 601 5.48 -5.52 -22.07
CA GLU A 601 5.77 -4.19 -21.54
C GLU A 601 7.25 -4.03 -21.22
N ALA A 602 7.87 -5.03 -20.59
CA ALA A 602 9.30 -5.00 -20.28
C ALA A 602 10.15 -4.96 -21.56
N ALA A 603 9.79 -5.78 -22.56
CA ALA A 603 10.45 -5.86 -23.87
C ALA A 603 10.20 -4.63 -24.74
N ALA A 604 9.13 -3.86 -24.50
CA ALA A 604 8.84 -2.60 -25.18
C ALA A 604 9.79 -1.47 -24.75
N GLN A 605 10.45 -1.57 -23.58
CA GLN A 605 11.33 -0.55 -23.02
C GLN A 605 12.82 -0.75 -23.36
N LYS A 606 13.65 0.31 -23.19
CA LYS A 606 15.10 0.29 -23.51
C LYS A 606 15.98 -0.42 -22.46
N TYR A 607 15.41 -0.77 -21.30
CA TYR A 607 16.18 -1.18 -20.13
C TYR A 607 16.56 -2.67 -20.17
N PRO A 608 17.68 -3.06 -19.54
CA PRO A 608 18.06 -4.46 -19.40
C PRO A 608 16.98 -5.29 -18.67
N MET A 609 16.93 -6.57 -19.00
CA MET A 609 15.97 -7.52 -18.44
C MET A 609 16.69 -8.69 -17.76
N VAL A 610 16.17 -9.13 -16.61
CA VAL A 610 16.60 -10.31 -15.87
C VAL A 610 15.42 -11.28 -15.80
N MET A 611 15.62 -12.51 -16.25
CA MET A 611 14.71 -13.64 -16.11
C MET A 611 15.35 -14.70 -15.22
N ILE A 612 14.63 -15.16 -14.19
CA ILE A 612 15.15 -16.13 -13.22
C ILE A 612 14.22 -17.33 -13.16
N ASP A 613 14.80 -18.52 -13.36
CA ASP A 613 14.10 -19.80 -13.40
C ASP A 613 12.81 -19.73 -14.26
N PRO A 614 12.89 -19.44 -15.59
CA PRO A 614 11.71 -19.40 -16.44
C PRO A 614 10.96 -20.73 -16.36
N ALA A 615 9.70 -20.69 -15.92
CA ALA A 615 8.89 -21.87 -15.65
C ALA A 615 7.61 -21.93 -16.50
N ALA A 616 7.12 -20.78 -16.97
CA ALA A 616 5.96 -20.71 -17.85
C ALA A 616 6.38 -20.69 -19.34
N PRO A 617 5.65 -21.39 -20.23
CA PRO A 617 5.95 -21.38 -21.66
C PRO A 617 5.73 -20.00 -22.29
N PHE A 618 6.44 -19.70 -23.37
CA PHE A 618 6.33 -18.43 -24.08
C PHE A 618 5.39 -18.54 -25.29
N THR A 619 4.60 -17.50 -25.54
CA THR A 619 3.79 -17.40 -26.76
C THR A 619 4.65 -16.99 -27.95
N ASP A 620 4.17 -17.29 -29.17
CA ASP A 620 4.85 -16.86 -30.40
C ASP A 620 4.96 -15.33 -30.53
N VAL A 621 4.04 -14.60 -29.89
CA VAL A 621 4.05 -13.13 -29.89
C VAL A 621 5.20 -12.63 -29.02
N GLU A 622 5.29 -13.11 -27.78
CA GLU A 622 6.36 -12.78 -26.82
C GLU A 622 7.74 -13.11 -27.37
N ARG A 623 7.92 -14.29 -27.99
CA ARG A 623 9.21 -14.67 -28.60
C ARG A 623 9.64 -13.68 -29.68
N ARG A 624 8.71 -13.24 -30.54
CA ARG A 624 8.98 -12.20 -31.55
C ARG A 624 9.27 -10.84 -30.92
N GLU A 625 8.71 -10.54 -29.76
CA GLU A 625 8.97 -9.29 -29.04
C GLU A 625 10.33 -9.29 -28.37
N LEU A 626 10.71 -10.38 -27.71
CA LEU A 626 12.05 -10.60 -27.21
C LEU A 626 13.11 -10.54 -28.31
N GLN A 627 12.84 -11.19 -29.45
CA GLN A 627 13.74 -11.12 -30.59
C GLN A 627 13.91 -9.67 -31.08
N ARG A 628 12.82 -8.91 -31.21
CA ARG A 628 12.86 -7.48 -31.55
C ARG A 628 13.61 -6.65 -30.50
N TYR A 629 13.40 -6.93 -29.23
CA TYR A 629 14.07 -6.29 -28.09
C TYR A 629 15.58 -6.49 -28.16
N LEU A 630 16.05 -7.71 -28.40
CA LEU A 630 17.48 -8.01 -28.57
C LEU A 630 18.04 -7.36 -29.84
N GLN A 631 17.34 -7.46 -30.98
CA GLN A 631 17.78 -6.87 -32.25
C GLN A 631 18.03 -5.36 -32.17
N ARG A 632 17.25 -4.62 -31.37
CA ARG A 632 17.39 -3.17 -31.19
C ARG A 632 18.41 -2.75 -30.12
N GLY A 633 19.11 -3.71 -29.48
CA GLY A 633 20.14 -3.41 -28.47
C GLY A 633 19.77 -3.80 -27.04
N GLY A 634 18.67 -4.52 -26.85
CA GLY A 634 18.26 -5.04 -25.53
C GLY A 634 19.28 -6.01 -24.95
N LYS A 635 19.35 -6.07 -23.62
CA LYS A 635 20.28 -6.91 -22.87
C LYS A 635 19.50 -7.81 -21.92
N LEU A 636 19.72 -9.12 -22.03
CA LEU A 636 18.99 -10.13 -21.26
C LEU A 636 19.94 -10.96 -20.41
N LEU A 637 19.69 -11.05 -19.11
CA LEU A 637 20.29 -12.04 -18.24
C LEU A 637 19.26 -13.13 -17.93
N LEU A 638 19.53 -14.35 -18.37
CA LEU A 638 18.73 -15.53 -18.10
C LEU A 638 19.47 -16.41 -17.08
N ILE A 639 18.90 -16.53 -15.89
CA ILE A 639 19.37 -17.41 -14.83
C ILE A 639 18.42 -18.58 -14.77
N ASN A 640 18.93 -19.81 -14.82
CA ASN A 640 18.15 -21.02 -14.60
C ASN A 640 18.88 -21.87 -13.55
N SER A 641 18.15 -22.66 -12.78
CA SER A 641 18.67 -23.61 -11.79
C SER A 641 18.35 -25.04 -12.21
N ALA A 642 19.11 -26.03 -11.74
CA ALA A 642 18.87 -27.42 -12.13
C ALA A 642 17.51 -27.97 -11.63
N ASP A 643 17.05 -27.51 -10.46
CA ASP A 643 15.72 -27.79 -9.90
C ASP A 643 14.58 -26.97 -10.55
N ASN A 644 14.82 -26.40 -11.74
CA ASN A 644 13.82 -25.78 -12.59
C ASN A 644 13.75 -26.49 -13.95
N ILE A 645 12.52 -26.66 -14.46
CA ILE A 645 12.22 -27.32 -15.73
C ILE A 645 12.89 -26.52 -16.87
N PRO A 646 13.90 -27.07 -17.57
CA PRO A 646 14.69 -26.31 -18.53
C PRO A 646 13.93 -25.98 -19.81
N GLU A 647 12.78 -26.61 -20.09
CA GLU A 647 12.02 -26.50 -21.33
C GLU A 647 11.66 -25.05 -21.67
N ALA A 648 11.16 -24.27 -20.70
CA ALA A 648 10.79 -22.88 -20.95
C ALA A 648 12.02 -22.01 -21.25
N ALA A 649 13.12 -22.18 -20.50
CA ALA A 649 14.37 -21.49 -20.80
C ALA A 649 14.94 -21.90 -22.18
N ASN A 650 14.95 -23.20 -22.48
CA ASN A 650 15.46 -23.74 -23.75
C ASN A 650 14.60 -23.36 -24.96
N GLN A 651 13.29 -23.12 -24.80
CA GLN A 651 12.46 -22.55 -25.87
C GLN A 651 13.02 -21.22 -26.39
N LEU A 652 13.62 -20.39 -25.52
CA LEU A 652 14.27 -19.15 -25.92
C LEU A 652 15.71 -19.39 -26.38
N LEU A 653 16.49 -20.15 -25.62
CA LEU A 653 17.94 -20.26 -25.83
C LEU A 653 18.31 -21.03 -27.11
N MET A 654 17.55 -22.08 -27.45
CA MET A 654 17.86 -22.92 -28.61
C MET A 654 17.73 -22.16 -29.93
N GLU A 655 16.88 -21.13 -29.99
CA GLU A 655 16.77 -20.23 -31.15
C GLU A 655 18.09 -19.48 -31.44
N TYR A 656 18.95 -19.35 -30.43
CA TYR A 656 20.25 -18.69 -30.50
C TYR A 656 21.44 -19.67 -30.41
N GLY A 657 21.19 -20.98 -30.54
CA GLY A 657 22.24 -22.01 -30.51
C GLY A 657 22.83 -22.26 -29.13
N VAL A 658 22.10 -21.93 -28.06
CA VAL A 658 22.48 -22.21 -26.67
C VAL A 658 21.49 -23.21 -26.08
N GLU A 659 22.00 -24.15 -25.29
CA GLU A 659 21.20 -25.21 -24.68
C GLU A 659 21.62 -25.40 -23.22
N LEU A 660 20.64 -25.42 -22.31
CA LEU A 660 20.79 -25.86 -20.93
C LEU A 660 20.63 -27.38 -20.87
N ILE A 661 21.62 -28.05 -20.32
CA ILE A 661 21.65 -29.50 -20.16
C ILE A 661 21.62 -29.82 -18.66
N VAL A 662 20.60 -30.55 -18.23
CA VAL A 662 20.47 -31.04 -16.85
C VAL A 662 21.04 -32.44 -16.76
N HIS A 663 21.87 -32.67 -15.75
CA HIS A 663 22.58 -33.93 -15.50
C HIS A 663 22.13 -34.49 -14.14
N PRO A 664 21.57 -35.71 -14.11
CA PRO A 664 21.27 -36.38 -12.85
C PRO A 664 22.57 -36.86 -12.19
N VAL A 665 22.65 -36.69 -10.88
CA VAL A 665 23.85 -37.02 -10.09
C VAL A 665 23.60 -38.30 -9.29
N LEU A 666 24.45 -39.31 -9.52
CA LEU A 666 24.54 -40.49 -8.65
C LEU A 666 25.39 -40.15 -7.41
N SER A 667 25.07 -40.76 -6.27
CA SER A 667 25.32 -40.30 -4.89
C SER A 667 26.76 -39.97 -4.43
N ASP A 668 27.77 -39.96 -5.31
CA ASP A 668 29.17 -39.72 -4.96
C ASP A 668 29.84 -38.56 -5.75
N PHE A 669 29.15 -37.94 -6.71
CA PHE A 669 29.71 -36.83 -7.51
C PHE A 669 29.23 -35.47 -6.98
N VAL A 670 30.16 -34.63 -6.53
CA VAL A 670 29.85 -33.24 -6.11
C VAL A 670 30.50 -32.31 -7.13
N SER A 671 29.72 -31.85 -8.12
CA SER A 671 30.15 -30.73 -8.96
C SER A 671 30.18 -29.47 -8.09
N THR A 672 31.29 -28.75 -8.12
CA THR A 672 31.53 -27.58 -7.25
C THR A 672 32.07 -26.41 -8.05
N LEU A 673 31.81 -25.22 -7.54
CA LEU A 673 32.52 -24.00 -7.92
C LEU A 673 33.30 -23.51 -6.70
N THR A 674 34.63 -23.54 -6.78
CA THR A 674 35.49 -23.05 -5.71
C THR A 674 35.85 -21.59 -5.96
N LEU A 675 35.37 -20.69 -5.11
CA LEU A 675 35.68 -19.26 -5.17
C LEU A 675 36.43 -18.84 -3.90
N ALA A 676 37.64 -18.31 -4.07
CA ALA A 676 38.50 -17.87 -2.96
C ALA A 676 38.60 -18.89 -1.80
N GLY A 677 38.68 -20.19 -2.14
CA GLY A 677 38.79 -21.29 -1.17
C GLY A 677 37.47 -21.78 -0.58
N ARG A 678 36.33 -21.13 -0.86
CA ARG A 678 34.99 -21.60 -0.48
C ARG A 678 34.39 -22.43 -1.60
N GLN A 679 33.89 -23.62 -1.27
CA GLN A 679 33.21 -24.49 -2.21
C GLN A 679 31.71 -24.20 -2.23
N PHE A 680 31.18 -23.94 -3.43
CA PHE A 680 29.75 -23.80 -3.69
C PHE A 680 29.25 -25.04 -4.43
N PRO A 681 28.29 -25.80 -3.87
CA PRO A 681 27.77 -26.98 -4.53
C PRO A 681 26.90 -26.58 -5.73
N LEU A 682 27.21 -27.15 -6.89
CA LEU A 682 26.43 -26.94 -8.12
C LEU A 682 25.25 -27.90 -8.22
N VAL A 683 25.24 -28.94 -7.39
CA VAL A 683 24.15 -29.93 -7.30
C VAL A 683 23.06 -29.43 -6.36
N ILE A 684 21.81 -29.44 -6.83
CA ILE A 684 20.60 -29.18 -6.05
C ILE A 684 19.56 -30.26 -6.38
N ASP A 685 18.89 -30.80 -5.35
CA ASP A 685 17.91 -31.89 -5.47
C ASP A 685 18.38 -33.11 -6.30
N GLY A 686 19.69 -33.39 -6.27
CA GLY A 686 20.29 -34.53 -6.99
C GLY A 686 20.60 -34.27 -8.46
N GLU A 687 20.50 -33.02 -8.92
CA GLU A 687 20.76 -32.63 -10.30
C GLU A 687 21.71 -31.43 -10.36
N TYR A 688 22.47 -31.29 -11.45
CA TYR A 688 23.15 -30.04 -11.80
C TYR A 688 22.96 -29.74 -13.27
N SER A 689 23.17 -28.50 -13.69
CA SER A 689 23.02 -28.11 -15.09
C SER A 689 24.23 -27.37 -15.62
N SER A 690 24.54 -27.63 -16.89
CA SER A 690 25.61 -26.97 -17.64
C SER A 690 25.08 -26.41 -18.95
N ILE A 691 25.89 -25.59 -19.62
CA ILE A 691 25.51 -24.87 -20.82
C ILE A 691 26.35 -25.36 -22.00
N ARG A 692 25.68 -25.59 -23.13
CA ARG A 692 26.30 -25.84 -24.42
C ARG A 692 26.03 -24.66 -25.36
N GLY A 693 27.07 -24.18 -26.06
CA GLY A 693 27.00 -23.03 -26.95
C GLY A 693 27.38 -21.71 -26.28
N GLY A 694 27.44 -20.63 -27.06
CA GLY A 694 27.88 -19.31 -26.58
C GLY A 694 29.38 -19.23 -26.23
N THR A 695 29.80 -18.06 -25.73
CA THR A 695 31.17 -17.82 -25.26
C THR A 695 31.22 -17.97 -23.73
N PRO A 696 31.95 -18.95 -23.18
CA PRO A 696 31.97 -19.20 -21.74
C PRO A 696 32.69 -18.08 -20.98
N PHE A 697 32.09 -17.62 -19.88
CA PHE A 697 32.73 -16.71 -18.92
C PHE A 697 32.93 -17.34 -17.54
N LEU A 698 32.24 -18.45 -17.22
CA LEU A 698 32.38 -19.16 -15.96
C LEU A 698 32.30 -20.68 -16.15
N LYS A 699 33.17 -21.42 -15.45
CA LYS A 699 33.23 -22.88 -15.46
C LYS A 699 33.31 -23.44 -14.04
N SER A 700 32.81 -24.65 -13.84
CA SER A 700 32.97 -25.43 -12.60
C SER A 700 34.43 -25.87 -12.39
N ASP A 701 34.73 -26.38 -11.21
CA ASP A 701 36.04 -26.97 -10.90
C ASP A 701 36.34 -28.20 -11.79
N GLN A 702 35.30 -28.86 -12.31
CA GLN A 702 35.38 -30.00 -13.21
C GLN A 702 35.41 -29.59 -14.70
N GLY A 703 35.32 -28.30 -15.01
CA GLY A 703 35.39 -27.75 -16.36
C GLY A 703 34.04 -27.62 -17.08
N ASP A 704 32.93 -27.95 -16.43
CA ASP A 704 31.59 -27.75 -16.96
C ASP A 704 31.31 -26.26 -17.13
N VAL A 705 30.73 -25.87 -18.26
CA VAL A 705 30.40 -24.47 -18.52
C VAL A 705 29.10 -24.14 -17.79
N ILE A 706 29.15 -23.15 -16.89
CA ILE A 706 28.00 -22.74 -16.08
C ILE A 706 27.55 -21.29 -16.34
N GLY A 707 28.37 -20.52 -17.04
CA GLY A 707 28.03 -19.17 -17.48
C GLY A 707 28.52 -18.89 -18.90
N VAL A 708 27.64 -18.41 -19.78
CA VAL A 708 27.98 -18.02 -21.15
C VAL A 708 27.40 -16.67 -21.54
N THR A 709 28.01 -16.04 -22.52
CA THR A 709 27.44 -14.86 -23.19
C THR A 709 27.34 -15.07 -24.69
N LEU A 710 26.34 -14.45 -25.32
CA LEU A 710 26.16 -14.45 -26.76
C LEU A 710 25.65 -13.08 -27.27
N PRO A 711 26.23 -12.54 -28.35
CA PRO A 711 25.65 -11.38 -29.03
C PRO A 711 24.44 -11.80 -29.86
N VAL A 712 23.38 -10.99 -29.85
CA VAL A 712 22.15 -11.20 -30.64
C VAL A 712 21.73 -9.89 -31.30
N GLY A 713 21.94 -9.77 -32.60
CA GLY A 713 21.72 -8.49 -33.30
C GLY A 713 22.63 -7.40 -32.74
N LYS A 714 22.04 -6.29 -32.24
CA LYS A 714 22.76 -5.25 -31.48
C LYS A 714 22.76 -5.48 -29.97
N GLY A 715 22.01 -6.48 -29.51
CA GLY A 715 21.84 -6.82 -28.10
C GLY A 715 22.76 -7.97 -27.68
N LYS A 716 22.60 -8.39 -26.43
CA LYS A 716 23.44 -9.43 -25.83
C LYS A 716 22.65 -10.21 -24.78
N ILE A 717 22.90 -11.53 -24.72
CA ILE A 717 22.33 -12.42 -23.71
C ILE A 717 23.48 -12.94 -22.84
N TRP A 718 23.22 -13.01 -21.54
CA TRP A 718 24.00 -13.73 -20.54
C TRP A 718 23.15 -14.88 -20.02
N VAL A 719 23.74 -16.07 -19.90
CA VAL A 719 23.05 -17.25 -19.40
C VAL A 719 23.85 -17.84 -18.25
N PHE A 720 23.18 -18.17 -17.15
CA PHE A 720 23.77 -18.80 -15.97
C PHE A 720 22.95 -20.04 -15.57
N SER A 721 23.58 -21.22 -15.50
CA SER A 721 22.87 -22.50 -15.30
C SER A 721 22.70 -22.92 -13.83
N CYS A 722 23.48 -22.37 -12.91
CA CYS A 722 23.42 -22.75 -11.49
C CYS A 722 22.74 -21.67 -10.64
N GLY A 723 21.56 -21.21 -11.06
CA GLY A 723 20.84 -20.08 -10.47
C GLY A 723 20.58 -20.18 -8.97
N HIS A 724 20.50 -21.39 -8.42
CA HIS A 724 20.30 -21.62 -6.99
C HIS A 724 21.40 -21.00 -6.13
N LEU A 725 22.61 -20.82 -6.66
CA LEU A 725 23.69 -20.10 -5.98
C LEU A 725 23.33 -18.64 -5.64
N PHE A 726 22.42 -18.03 -6.39
CA PHE A 726 21.92 -16.66 -6.16
C PHE A 726 20.67 -16.61 -5.26
N ARG A 727 20.25 -17.74 -4.69
CA ARG A 727 19.20 -17.76 -3.67
C ARG A 727 19.75 -17.30 -2.33
N ASN A 728 18.90 -16.73 -1.49
CA ASN A 728 19.23 -16.30 -0.14
C ASN A 728 19.86 -17.41 0.72
N GLU A 729 19.53 -18.68 0.46
CA GLU A 729 20.12 -19.83 1.15
C GLU A 729 21.64 -19.93 0.97
N PHE A 730 22.15 -19.55 -0.21
CA PHE A 730 23.57 -19.58 -0.55
C PHE A 730 24.24 -18.21 -0.43
N MET A 731 23.53 -17.15 -0.83
CA MET A 731 24.00 -15.77 -0.74
C MET A 731 23.98 -15.22 0.68
N GLY A 732 23.20 -15.79 1.60
CA GLY A 732 22.87 -15.17 2.88
C GLY A 732 21.80 -14.08 2.75
N HIS A 733 21.39 -13.54 3.90
CA HIS A 733 20.46 -12.40 3.96
C HIS A 733 21.17 -11.09 3.60
N THR A 734 20.42 -10.03 3.30
CA THR A 734 20.98 -8.72 2.93
C THR A 734 21.90 -8.16 4.02
N THR A 735 21.68 -8.42 5.31
CA THR A 735 22.56 -7.93 6.39
C THR A 735 23.83 -8.78 6.61
N VAL A 736 24.09 -9.80 5.79
CA VAL A 736 25.22 -10.70 5.97
C VAL A 736 26.56 -9.96 5.88
N THR A 737 27.50 -10.34 6.73
CA THR A 737 28.92 -9.99 6.59
C THR A 737 29.61 -11.11 5.82
N PRO A 738 29.94 -10.93 4.54
CA PRO A 738 30.45 -12.01 3.70
C PRO A 738 31.94 -12.31 3.98
N ASP A 739 32.30 -13.60 3.89
CA ASP A 739 33.70 -14.02 3.76
C ASP A 739 34.22 -13.79 2.32
N GLU A 740 35.51 -14.03 2.08
CA GLU A 740 36.12 -13.79 0.77
C GLU A 740 35.52 -14.65 -0.35
N GLY A 741 35.06 -15.87 -0.04
CA GLY A 741 34.39 -16.73 -1.02
C GLY A 741 33.02 -16.20 -1.42
N LEU A 742 32.25 -15.71 -0.46
CA LEU A 742 30.94 -15.10 -0.70
C LEU A 742 31.08 -13.75 -1.41
N LYS A 743 32.09 -12.94 -1.07
CA LYS A 743 32.44 -11.73 -1.84
C LYS A 743 32.79 -12.06 -3.28
N ALA A 744 33.51 -13.15 -3.53
CA ALA A 744 33.83 -13.59 -4.88
C ALA A 744 32.57 -14.01 -5.67
N LEU A 745 31.60 -14.66 -5.03
CA LEU A 745 30.29 -14.93 -5.64
C LEU A 745 29.54 -13.63 -5.97
N TYR A 746 29.51 -12.66 -5.05
CA TYR A 746 28.88 -11.36 -5.30
C TYR A 746 29.54 -10.58 -6.43
N ARG A 747 30.87 -10.70 -6.62
CA ARG A 747 31.55 -10.07 -7.75
C ARG A 747 31.03 -10.59 -9.09
N ILE A 748 30.73 -11.88 -9.20
CA ILE A 748 30.12 -12.45 -10.41
C ILE A 748 28.78 -11.75 -10.69
N GLU A 749 27.92 -11.61 -9.69
CA GLU A 749 26.67 -10.86 -9.83
C GLU A 749 26.92 -9.40 -10.22
N PHE A 750 27.81 -8.69 -9.52
CA PHE A 750 28.10 -7.29 -9.77
C PHE A 750 28.61 -7.05 -11.19
N ASP A 751 29.47 -7.93 -11.69
CA ASP A 751 30.00 -7.83 -13.05
C ASP A 751 28.91 -8.10 -14.09
N LEU A 752 28.04 -9.09 -13.86
CA LEU A 752 26.86 -9.33 -14.70
C LEU A 752 25.95 -8.11 -14.77
N ILE A 753 25.59 -7.52 -13.63
CA ILE A 753 24.69 -6.36 -13.60
C ILE A 753 25.35 -5.10 -14.18
N ARG A 754 26.64 -4.87 -13.94
CA ARG A 754 27.38 -3.75 -14.56
C ARG A 754 27.40 -3.87 -16.08
N ASP A 755 27.66 -5.07 -16.60
CA ASP A 755 27.64 -5.35 -18.03
C ASP A 755 26.25 -5.12 -18.66
N LEU A 756 25.18 -5.36 -17.89
CA LEU A 756 23.82 -5.03 -18.32
C LEU A 756 23.61 -3.51 -18.41
N ILE A 757 23.98 -2.76 -17.38
CA ILE A 757 23.61 -1.33 -17.27
C ILE A 757 24.56 -0.43 -18.06
N PHE A 758 25.86 -0.67 -17.97
CA PHE A 758 26.87 0.17 -18.58
C PHE A 758 27.28 -0.40 -19.93
N GLN A 759 27.50 0.46 -20.92
CA GLN A 759 28.23 0.05 -22.12
C GLN A 759 29.69 -0.12 -21.71
N THR A 760 30.28 -1.27 -22.01
CA THR A 760 31.71 -1.47 -21.79
C THR A 760 32.45 -0.41 -22.61
N GLU A 761 33.31 0.41 -21.98
CA GLU A 761 34.10 1.48 -22.64
C GLU A 761 34.92 0.97 -23.86
N ALA A 762 35.07 -0.34 -24.00
CA ALA A 762 35.67 -0.99 -25.16
C ALA A 762 34.91 -0.74 -26.48
N GLU A 763 33.59 -0.54 -26.47
CA GLU A 763 32.82 -0.30 -27.70
C GLU A 763 32.89 1.16 -28.16
N SER A 764 32.96 2.13 -27.23
CA SER A 764 33.14 3.54 -27.56
C SER A 764 34.55 3.85 -28.07
N LEU A 765 35.58 3.18 -27.53
CA LEU A 765 36.94 3.26 -28.06
C LEU A 765 37.08 2.58 -29.44
N GLY A 766 36.32 1.50 -29.68
CA GLY A 766 36.23 0.83 -30.98
C GLY A 766 35.57 1.69 -32.06
N GLU A 767 34.50 2.41 -31.74
CA GLU A 767 33.88 3.38 -32.66
C GLU A 767 34.74 4.63 -32.86
N ILE A 768 35.41 5.15 -31.82
CA ILE A 768 36.33 6.29 -31.95
C ILE A 768 37.55 5.92 -32.81
N GLN A 769 38.09 4.70 -32.69
CA GLN A 769 39.18 4.22 -33.56
C GLN A 769 38.73 3.95 -35.00
N LYS A 770 37.50 3.48 -35.21
CA LYS A 770 36.95 3.30 -36.56
C LYS A 770 36.71 4.64 -37.25
N THR A 771 36.16 5.61 -36.52
CA THR A 771 35.94 6.98 -37.04
C THR A 771 37.26 7.73 -37.25
N LYS A 772 38.31 7.46 -36.45
CA LYS A 772 39.66 7.99 -36.69
C LYS A 772 40.33 7.36 -37.91
N ASN A 773 40.17 6.06 -38.14
CA ASN A 773 40.78 5.38 -39.28
C ASN A 773 40.08 5.72 -40.60
N ASP A 774 38.76 5.94 -40.60
CA ASP A 774 38.02 6.38 -41.79
C ASP A 774 38.27 7.88 -42.11
N ASN A 775 38.57 8.71 -41.10
CA ASN A 775 38.96 10.12 -41.32
C ASN A 775 40.45 10.33 -41.64
N LEU A 776 41.32 9.33 -41.40
CA LEU A 776 42.75 9.40 -41.72
C LEU A 776 43.08 8.91 -43.14
N SER A 777 42.11 8.37 -43.89
CA SER A 777 42.27 8.02 -45.30
C SER A 777 41.96 9.17 -46.28
N ASP A 778 41.37 10.27 -45.82
CA ASP A 778 40.92 11.38 -46.68
C ASP A 778 41.68 12.72 -46.51
N GLU A 779 42.61 12.84 -45.56
CA GLU A 779 43.42 14.06 -45.38
C GLU A 779 44.91 13.75 -45.22
N ALA A 780 45.56 13.44 -46.34
CA ALA A 780 47.02 13.45 -46.45
C ALA A 780 47.43 14.29 -47.67
N ASP A 781 47.21 15.60 -47.61
CA ASP A 781 48.06 16.54 -48.34
C ASP A 781 48.01 17.95 -47.72
N GLY A 782 49.19 18.50 -47.38
CA GLY A 782 49.37 19.93 -47.14
C GLY A 782 49.81 20.39 -45.75
N GLY A 783 51.10 20.76 -45.63
CA GLY A 783 51.47 22.02 -44.97
C GLY A 783 52.19 21.97 -43.62
N GLN A 784 53.52 22.08 -43.68
CA GLN A 784 54.41 22.47 -42.57
C GLN A 784 54.12 23.88 -42.05
N THR A 785 54.29 24.14 -40.73
CA THR A 785 55.19 25.18 -40.17
C THR A 785 55.16 25.28 -38.63
N THR A 786 56.34 25.04 -38.04
CA THR A 786 57.04 25.75 -36.92
C THR A 786 56.34 26.09 -35.58
N ASP A 787 56.86 25.41 -34.53
CA ASP A 787 57.03 25.75 -33.09
C ASP A 787 57.46 27.21 -32.78
N PRO A 788 57.51 27.75 -31.51
CA PRO A 788 57.80 27.04 -30.23
C PRO A 788 57.25 27.57 -28.86
N VAL A 789 57.32 26.69 -27.84
CA VAL A 789 57.80 26.88 -26.42
C VAL A 789 56.92 27.63 -25.36
N MET A 790 56.31 26.83 -24.45
CA MET A 790 56.50 26.70 -22.95
C MET A 790 56.47 27.97 -22.02
N PRO A 791 56.34 27.86 -20.65
CA PRO A 791 56.13 26.71 -19.74
C PRO A 791 55.26 26.95 -18.43
N PHE A 792 55.13 25.89 -17.60
CA PHE A 792 54.83 25.82 -16.13
C PHE A 792 53.45 26.31 -15.62
N GLY A 793 52.77 25.73 -14.62
CA GLY A 793 53.06 24.68 -13.63
C GLY A 793 52.37 25.03 -12.28
N GLY A 794 51.70 24.06 -11.63
CA GLY A 794 51.63 23.95 -10.16
C GLY A 794 50.40 24.45 -9.38
N MET A 795 49.81 23.51 -8.63
CA MET A 795 49.17 23.60 -7.28
C MET A 795 47.84 24.36 -7.10
N ASN A 796 46.74 23.63 -6.85
CA ASN A 796 46.27 23.23 -5.51
C ASN A 796 45.20 22.14 -5.62
#